data_AF-A0A0L0DGX0-F1
#
_entry.id   AF-A0A0L0DGX0-F1
#
_cell.length_a   1.000
_cell.length_b   1.000
_cell.length_c   1.000
_cell.angle_alpha   90.00
_cell.angle_beta   90.00
_cell.angle_gamma   90.00
#
_symmetry.space_group_name_H-M   'P 1'
#
loop_
_entity.id
_entity.type
_entity.pdbx_description
1 polymer ?
#
loop_
_entity_poly.entity_id
_entity_poly.type
_entity_poly.pdbx_seq_one_letter_code
_entity_poly.pdbx_strand_id
1 'polypeptide(L)'
;MALHMWRAAISTALRAGSLARASSAVASSAYVAAARPLTMSSAKVFTLAGARFASSSPVLRQAAANAVDEIGPSVDKSKLNKTERRLYDAMQLCWHSSRGDINALRALVSHGVDINAADYDARSALHLAASEGRLEAVKFLVKNGAAVNVTDRFGSSPVLDSIKGQHPETTKYLLGHGAVLDQIVAASDMCAAAAENDLVTVKAFLDSGVSVNVCDYDARTPLHLAAANGHAGMVELLLDAGADLEAKDRFDGTPVTDASRSDNNQVLEMLTKARDSGHTAAPRAPLEKLSGSNPAQEEHMNAVAQMLYEQGVFRASLIRSELSHYYDKLELHRMYFNRFTPEEVVGHVQGYVAAKRLAAQSGSAEAIKLNMENESSAFYLSAARQDAREETEQRLETYIKQLSETRSNPVYSVSHFTSKGTAVPYGSARLGLYVVDMEDHKPCAMEDTELTKIASKHFLRETAPKLLPRYQSIIDAAVKRMSPVIEVHPRRGHDGSIPLLVAARPLSHNTSLADISKLIFASNLVCERKLVESFANGIAVYTLYIGGEASDAAVKELADLISLQLTMPVSPHLSPYFLQGQISAREYAYISAVTKYVSYFSPATVVDYQALLDVETDPVKRRRLLGVGKHLRASQFSEPAVVKTIVRNFQLFKSIFGAFDARFNPAVAATPSAEEIAALEERIASEASVGDEQHILSETLEFNSSVVKTNFYKTRRAAVSFRLNPQFLSDYSHMFPDIPYGIIMSMANDFHGFHVRFRDVARGGVRLIKSRDEAAYAKNYEALFVENYNLAHTQNLKNKDIPEFGSKGTILLGQDRQAQPELKFRKYISSVLDVIIDDESILDYHGQPEVLFLGPDEHTADLMEWACLYAKHRGYPYWKAFTTGKPPSIGGIPHDTYGMTTRSVHKFVTEALADAGIDESTVTKVQTGGPDGDLGSNEILISKDITKAIVDGSGVLYDPNGLDRTELERLARGRLMGEAFDQSKLSEGGFFVNVDDTDVTLPNGEKVRAGDAFRNGFHLHPLFEADLFVPCGGRPESINASNVASVFKEDGTPRFKYLVEGANLFVTPEARTILEDGGVVVFKDASTNKGGVTSSSKEVLAALTLDDEEFDKLMCVKDPDNVPEFYDTYATQIQDLVEENARLEYRALVKEHAAGRGRRTELTDVLSSKINVLVDAIEDSDLFENHAIRDPMLARCVPPILIEHVGSVQALVDRLPEAYAKAMFSSSLASYYVYTSGIATNEFSFFDFVRKVIGDE
;
A
#
# COMPACT_ATOMS: atom_id res chain seq x y z
N MET A 1 6.30 -22.16 27.79
CA MET A 1 6.44 -23.13 28.91
C MET A 1 5.84 -24.53 28.63
N ALA A 2 4.69 -24.67 27.94
CA ALA A 2 4.13 -26.00 27.60
C ALA A 2 4.98 -26.83 26.60
N LEU A 3 5.75 -26.18 25.71
CA LEU A 3 6.63 -26.85 24.75
C LEU A 3 7.88 -27.50 25.40
N HIS A 4 8.28 -27.03 26.60
CA HIS A 4 9.45 -27.56 27.32
C HIS A 4 9.13 -28.83 28.11
N MET A 5 7.88 -29.00 28.57
CA MET A 5 7.42 -30.24 29.22
C MET A 5 7.20 -31.38 28.21
N TRP A 6 6.81 -31.07 26.96
CA TRP A 6 6.61 -32.08 25.93
C TRP A 6 7.93 -32.67 25.39
N ARG A 7 9.00 -31.85 25.32
CA ARG A 7 10.35 -32.32 24.94
C ARG A 7 11.05 -33.16 26.03
N ALA A 8 10.71 -32.98 27.30
CA ALA A 8 11.28 -33.77 28.41
C ALA A 8 10.69 -35.19 28.50
N ALA A 9 9.43 -35.39 28.11
CA ALA A 9 8.78 -36.70 28.12
C ALA A 9 9.34 -37.66 27.04
N ILE A 10 9.71 -37.12 25.87
CA ILE A 10 10.24 -37.91 24.74
C ILE A 10 11.71 -38.31 24.97
N SER A 11 12.51 -37.47 25.63
CA SER A 11 13.91 -37.76 25.99
C SER A 11 14.06 -38.91 26.99
N THR A 12 13.07 -39.09 27.88
CA THR A 12 13.10 -40.13 28.92
C THR A 12 12.64 -41.50 28.40
N ALA A 13 11.76 -41.53 27.39
CA ALA A 13 11.27 -42.77 26.78
C ALA A 13 12.30 -43.41 25.81
N LEU A 14 13.24 -42.63 25.26
CA LEU A 14 14.24 -43.12 24.31
C LEU A 14 15.53 -43.68 24.97
N ARG A 15 15.65 -43.67 26.30
CA ARG A 15 16.87 -44.11 27.02
C ARG A 15 16.83 -45.51 27.64
N ALA A 16 15.73 -46.25 27.56
CA ALA A 16 15.66 -47.61 28.10
C ALA A 16 15.35 -48.61 26.98
N GLY A 17 16.40 -49.03 26.27
CA GLY A 17 16.33 -50.16 25.34
C GLY A 17 16.38 -51.51 26.06
N SER A 18 15.71 -52.49 25.45
CA SER A 18 15.84 -53.94 25.64
C SER A 18 15.11 -54.60 26.82
N LEU A 19 14.14 -55.45 26.44
CA LEU A 19 13.85 -56.83 26.86
C LEU A 19 12.34 -57.06 26.65
N ALA A 20 11.89 -57.47 25.46
CA ALA A 20 11.79 -58.87 25.05
C ALA A 20 11.29 -59.81 26.17
N ARG A 21 10.12 -60.42 25.90
CA ARG A 21 9.45 -61.52 26.63
C ARG A 21 8.60 -61.14 27.85
N ALA A 22 7.40 -60.61 27.57
CA ALA A 22 6.17 -60.95 28.30
C ALA A 22 4.94 -60.38 27.56
N SER A 23 4.79 -60.67 26.26
CA SER A 23 3.66 -60.22 25.45
C SER A 23 2.86 -61.43 24.96
N SER A 24 1.76 -61.75 25.64
CA SER A 24 0.62 -62.44 25.00
C SER A 24 -0.67 -62.53 25.85
N ALA A 25 -0.69 -62.17 27.14
CA ALA A 25 -1.86 -62.51 27.98
C ALA A 25 -2.66 -61.35 28.62
N VAL A 26 -2.26 -60.08 28.50
CA VAL A 26 -2.92 -59.00 29.29
C VAL A 26 -3.46 -57.82 28.46
N ALA A 27 -2.99 -57.60 27.23
CA ALA A 27 -3.54 -56.53 26.39
C ALA A 27 -4.81 -56.93 25.60
N SER A 28 -5.07 -58.23 25.46
CA SER A 28 -6.25 -58.75 24.74
C SER A 28 -7.54 -58.75 25.57
N SER A 29 -7.51 -58.45 26.88
CA SER A 29 -8.73 -58.47 27.71
C SER A 29 -9.43 -57.11 27.86
N ALA A 30 -8.74 -56.00 27.57
CA ALA A 30 -9.29 -54.66 27.79
C ALA A 30 -10.09 -54.11 26.59
N TYR A 31 -9.76 -54.51 25.36
CA TYR A 31 -10.51 -54.11 24.15
C TYR A 31 -11.62 -55.11 23.76
N VAL A 32 -11.51 -56.37 24.19
CA VAL A 32 -12.50 -57.43 23.94
C VAL A 32 -13.71 -57.35 24.87
N ALA A 33 -13.68 -56.52 25.92
CA ALA A 33 -14.80 -56.38 26.86
C ALA A 33 -15.95 -55.48 26.38
N ALA A 34 -15.83 -54.79 25.24
CA ALA A 34 -16.86 -53.88 24.72
C ALA A 34 -17.72 -54.46 23.58
N ALA A 35 -17.33 -55.59 22.98
CA ALA A 35 -18.13 -56.31 21.99
C ALA A 35 -18.84 -57.49 22.67
N ARG A 36 -19.99 -57.21 23.31
CA ARG A 36 -20.99 -58.27 23.54
C ARG A 36 -21.86 -58.38 22.30
N PRO A 37 -22.27 -59.58 21.86
CA PRO A 37 -23.21 -59.71 20.76
C PRO A 37 -24.48 -58.94 21.12
N LEU A 38 -24.97 -58.10 20.21
CA LEU A 38 -26.30 -57.50 20.25
C LEU A 38 -27.35 -58.60 19.98
N THR A 39 -27.39 -59.62 20.82
CA THR A 39 -28.55 -60.51 20.98
C THR A 39 -29.21 -60.23 22.33
N MET A 40 -29.27 -58.95 22.73
CA MET A 40 -30.16 -58.51 23.81
C MET A 40 -31.49 -58.12 23.19
N SER A 41 -32.55 -58.85 23.53
CA SER A 41 -33.90 -58.48 23.11
C SER A 41 -34.21 -57.02 23.45
N SER A 42 -35.02 -56.38 22.62
CA SER A 42 -35.43 -54.97 22.72
C SER A 42 -35.90 -54.51 24.12
N ALA A 43 -36.32 -55.44 24.98
CA ALA A 43 -36.71 -55.18 26.37
C ALA A 43 -35.53 -54.82 27.30
N LYS A 44 -34.30 -55.25 26.96
CA LYS A 44 -33.12 -55.21 27.84
C LYS A 44 -32.21 -53.99 27.57
N VAL A 45 -32.29 -53.42 26.36
CA VAL A 45 -31.63 -52.15 25.99
C VAL A 45 -32.31 -50.95 26.67
N PHE A 46 -33.64 -50.97 26.79
CA PHE A 46 -34.40 -49.92 27.48
C PHE A 46 -34.15 -49.90 29.00
N THR A 47 -33.90 -51.05 29.63
CA THR A 47 -33.66 -51.14 31.09
C THR A 47 -32.29 -50.59 31.51
N LEU A 48 -31.26 -50.70 30.66
CA LEU A 48 -29.93 -50.14 30.92
C LEU A 48 -29.83 -48.64 30.57
N ALA A 49 -30.55 -48.19 29.54
CA ALA A 49 -30.69 -46.77 29.21
C ALA A 49 -31.47 -45.98 30.28
N GLY A 50 -32.52 -46.59 30.87
CA GLY A 50 -33.32 -46.00 31.94
C GLY A 50 -32.56 -45.79 33.26
N ALA A 51 -31.53 -46.61 33.54
CA ALA A 51 -30.77 -46.54 34.79
C ALA A 51 -29.86 -45.30 34.88
N ARG A 52 -29.40 -44.74 33.76
CA ARG A 52 -28.54 -43.53 33.75
C ARG A 52 -29.33 -42.22 33.64
N PHE A 53 -30.56 -42.24 33.12
CA PHE A 53 -31.46 -41.06 33.08
C PHE A 53 -32.20 -40.79 34.40
N ALA A 54 -32.14 -41.73 35.35
CA ALA A 54 -32.84 -41.60 36.62
C ALA A 54 -32.32 -40.45 37.50
N SER A 55 -31.23 -39.73 37.18
CA SER A 55 -30.63 -38.80 38.15
C SER A 55 -31.24 -37.39 38.21
N SER A 56 -31.99 -36.91 37.21
CA SER A 56 -32.39 -35.48 37.15
C SER A 56 -33.89 -35.16 37.00
N SER A 57 -34.77 -36.10 36.58
CA SER A 57 -36.22 -35.83 36.42
C SER A 57 -37.08 -36.95 37.04
N PRO A 58 -37.83 -36.70 38.13
CA PRO A 58 -38.70 -37.69 38.78
C PRO A 58 -39.83 -38.21 37.88
N VAL A 59 -40.31 -37.39 36.94
CA VAL A 59 -41.44 -37.71 36.05
C VAL A 59 -41.03 -38.71 34.97
N LEU A 60 -39.86 -38.54 34.36
CA LEU A 60 -39.30 -39.50 33.40
C LEU A 60 -38.88 -40.81 34.07
N ARG A 61 -38.51 -40.76 35.37
CA ARG A 61 -38.21 -41.94 36.20
C ARG A 61 -39.44 -42.84 36.40
N GLN A 62 -40.61 -42.25 36.69
CA GLN A 62 -41.87 -42.99 36.83
C GLN A 62 -42.35 -43.58 35.48
N ALA A 63 -42.17 -42.84 34.39
CA ALA A 63 -42.55 -43.27 33.05
C ALA A 63 -41.72 -44.46 32.54
N ALA A 64 -40.41 -44.45 32.80
CA ALA A 64 -39.51 -45.55 32.44
C ALA A 64 -39.72 -46.81 33.29
N ALA A 65 -40.10 -46.65 34.58
CA ALA A 65 -40.38 -47.78 35.48
C ALA A 65 -41.70 -48.51 35.16
N ASN A 66 -42.70 -47.78 34.62
CA ASN A 66 -44.00 -48.35 34.26
C ASN A 66 -44.01 -49.06 32.90
N ALA A 67 -42.92 -49.00 32.12
CA ALA A 67 -42.85 -49.51 30.75
C ALA A 67 -42.64 -51.04 30.64
N VAL A 68 -42.74 -51.79 31.74
CA VAL A 68 -42.43 -53.22 31.76
C VAL A 68 -43.61 -54.09 31.34
N ASP A 69 -44.88 -53.68 31.52
CA ASP A 69 -46.03 -54.56 31.23
C ASP A 69 -47.27 -53.82 30.67
N GLU A 70 -47.33 -53.59 29.36
CA GLU A 70 -48.51 -53.11 28.60
C GLU A 70 -48.80 -51.59 28.60
N ILE A 71 -48.91 -51.05 27.37
CA ILE A 71 -49.19 -49.66 26.96
C ILE A 71 -48.02 -48.69 27.22
N GLY A 72 -47.56 -48.02 26.15
CA GLY A 72 -46.42 -47.08 26.18
C GLY A 72 -46.56 -46.00 27.25
N PRO A 73 -45.45 -45.31 27.62
CA PRO A 73 -45.48 -44.36 28.73
C PRO A 73 -46.58 -43.33 28.47
N SER A 74 -47.55 -43.26 29.37
CA SER A 74 -48.54 -42.20 29.40
C SER A 74 -47.98 -41.13 30.31
N VAL A 75 -47.25 -40.17 29.74
CA VAL A 75 -46.74 -39.01 30.47
C VAL A 75 -47.59 -37.81 30.14
N ASP A 76 -48.09 -37.15 31.19
CA ASP A 76 -48.73 -35.85 31.08
C ASP A 76 -47.71 -34.82 30.56
N LYS A 77 -47.78 -34.53 29.26
CA LYS A 77 -46.86 -33.62 28.56
C LYS A 77 -46.88 -32.19 29.13
N SER A 78 -47.91 -31.82 29.92
CA SER A 78 -47.97 -30.51 30.59
C SER A 78 -46.96 -30.35 31.72
N LYS A 79 -46.41 -31.47 32.23
CA LYS A 79 -45.42 -31.49 33.32
C LYS A 79 -43.96 -31.55 32.84
N LEU A 80 -43.74 -31.58 31.54
CA LEU A 80 -42.40 -31.65 30.93
C LEU A 80 -41.96 -30.26 30.45
N ASN A 81 -40.70 -29.90 30.71
CA ASN A 81 -40.12 -28.73 30.08
C ASN A 81 -39.87 -28.96 28.58
N LYS A 82 -39.54 -27.89 27.83
CA LYS A 82 -39.39 -27.95 26.36
C LYS A 82 -38.33 -28.97 25.91
N THR A 83 -37.24 -29.14 26.66
CA THR A 83 -36.16 -30.08 26.36
C THR A 83 -36.57 -31.52 26.70
N GLU A 84 -37.19 -31.73 27.86
CA GLU A 84 -37.73 -33.03 28.28
C GLU A 84 -38.83 -33.53 27.33
N ARG A 85 -39.68 -32.62 26.84
CA ARG A 85 -40.74 -32.94 25.88
C ARG A 85 -40.17 -33.39 24.53
N ARG A 86 -39.12 -32.71 24.02
CA ARG A 86 -38.42 -33.10 22.79
C ARG A 86 -37.76 -34.48 22.92
N LEU A 87 -37.07 -34.73 24.03
CA LEU A 87 -36.45 -36.03 24.31
C LEU A 87 -37.51 -37.15 24.44
N TYR A 88 -38.61 -36.86 25.11
CA TYR A 88 -39.73 -37.79 25.25
C TYR A 88 -40.35 -38.15 23.88
N ASP A 89 -40.61 -37.15 23.04
CA ASP A 89 -41.13 -37.35 21.69
C ASP A 89 -40.13 -38.14 20.81
N ALA A 90 -38.83 -37.87 20.94
CA ALA A 90 -37.77 -38.64 20.27
C ALA A 90 -37.74 -40.11 20.71
N MET A 91 -37.88 -40.38 22.01
CA MET A 91 -37.94 -41.75 22.56
C MET A 91 -39.16 -42.52 22.05
N GLN A 92 -40.33 -41.87 21.97
CA GLN A 92 -41.53 -42.49 21.40
C GLN A 92 -41.34 -42.80 19.90
N LEU A 93 -40.79 -41.85 19.14
CA LEU A 93 -40.53 -42.04 17.72
C LEU A 93 -39.54 -43.20 17.48
N CYS A 94 -38.47 -43.28 18.26
CA CYS A 94 -37.49 -44.36 18.25
C CYS A 94 -38.10 -45.72 18.64
N TRP A 95 -38.92 -45.76 19.69
CA TRP A 95 -39.57 -46.98 20.18
C TRP A 95 -40.58 -47.58 19.19
N HIS A 96 -41.46 -46.76 18.61
CA HIS A 96 -42.40 -47.24 17.59
C HIS A 96 -41.68 -47.63 16.30
N SER A 97 -40.55 -46.99 15.98
CA SER A 97 -39.72 -47.33 14.82
C SER A 97 -39.05 -48.70 14.93
N SER A 98 -38.49 -49.05 16.09
CA SER A 98 -37.87 -50.37 16.31
C SER A 98 -38.88 -51.53 16.22
N ARG A 99 -40.15 -51.26 16.55
CA ARG A 99 -41.25 -52.23 16.46
C ARG A 99 -41.95 -52.26 15.10
N GLY A 100 -41.69 -51.27 14.23
CA GLY A 100 -42.37 -51.13 12.95
C GLY A 100 -43.84 -50.69 13.06
N ASP A 101 -44.23 -50.00 14.14
CA ASP A 101 -45.60 -49.54 14.36
C ASP A 101 -45.91 -48.27 13.53
N ILE A 102 -46.26 -48.49 12.25
CA ILE A 102 -46.52 -47.43 11.28
C ILE A 102 -47.65 -46.49 11.69
N ASN A 103 -48.68 -47.00 12.39
CA ASN A 103 -49.83 -46.19 12.77
C ASN A 103 -49.44 -45.17 13.83
N ALA A 104 -48.64 -45.58 14.83
CA ALA A 104 -48.12 -44.67 15.82
C ALA A 104 -47.08 -43.70 15.24
N LEU A 105 -46.20 -44.15 14.34
CA LEU A 105 -45.25 -43.25 13.65
C LEU A 105 -45.96 -42.16 12.85
N ARG A 106 -47.04 -42.54 12.12
CA ARG A 106 -47.87 -41.59 11.39
C ARG A 106 -48.52 -40.57 12.30
N ALA A 107 -49.06 -41.02 13.44
CA ALA A 107 -49.66 -40.14 14.42
C ALA A 107 -48.63 -39.17 15.03
N LEU A 108 -47.42 -39.64 15.37
CA LEU A 108 -46.38 -38.79 15.95
C LEU A 108 -45.92 -37.71 14.95
N VAL A 109 -45.65 -38.09 13.70
CA VAL A 109 -45.25 -37.14 12.65
C VAL A 109 -46.37 -36.14 12.34
N SER A 110 -47.64 -36.56 12.31
CA SER A 110 -48.76 -35.63 12.09
C SER A 110 -48.98 -34.63 13.23
N HIS A 111 -48.49 -34.93 14.43
CA HIS A 111 -48.50 -34.02 15.58
C HIS A 111 -47.24 -33.14 15.66
N GLY A 112 -46.43 -33.10 14.60
CA GLY A 112 -45.27 -32.20 14.50
C GLY A 112 -44.04 -32.66 15.28
N VAL A 113 -43.93 -33.96 15.60
CA VAL A 113 -42.69 -34.52 16.14
C VAL A 113 -41.63 -34.49 15.04
N ASP A 114 -40.46 -33.94 15.36
CA ASP A 114 -39.32 -33.90 14.46
C ASP A 114 -38.87 -35.33 14.12
N ILE A 115 -38.93 -35.66 12.83
CA ILE A 115 -38.58 -37.00 12.32
C ILE A 115 -37.11 -37.36 12.50
N ASN A 116 -36.26 -36.33 12.64
CA ASN A 116 -34.83 -36.46 12.85
C ASN A 116 -34.44 -36.38 14.33
N ALA A 117 -35.42 -36.33 15.23
CA ALA A 117 -35.15 -36.41 16.66
C ALA A 117 -34.43 -37.72 16.99
N ALA A 118 -33.36 -37.62 17.77
CA ALA A 118 -32.51 -38.73 18.15
C ALA A 118 -32.64 -39.05 19.64
N ASP A 119 -32.38 -40.31 19.99
CA ASP A 119 -32.22 -40.73 21.36
C ASP A 119 -30.90 -40.20 21.97
N TYR A 120 -30.63 -40.59 23.22
CA TYR A 120 -29.44 -40.12 23.94
C TYR A 120 -28.11 -40.64 23.39
N ASP A 121 -28.13 -41.69 22.57
CA ASP A 121 -26.95 -42.19 21.87
C ASP A 121 -26.79 -41.55 20.48
N ALA A 122 -27.56 -40.49 20.21
CA ALA A 122 -27.69 -39.85 18.91
C ALA A 122 -28.26 -40.77 17.81
N ARG A 123 -28.92 -41.87 18.20
CA ARG A 123 -29.60 -42.76 17.25
C ARG A 123 -30.96 -42.18 16.89
N SER A 124 -31.16 -41.92 15.61
CA SER A 124 -32.46 -41.53 15.08
C SER A 124 -33.43 -42.72 15.01
N ALA A 125 -34.72 -42.40 14.83
CA ALA A 125 -35.75 -43.38 14.49
C ALA A 125 -35.35 -44.29 13.31
N LEU A 126 -34.60 -43.76 12.34
CA LEU A 126 -34.13 -44.49 11.18
C LEU A 126 -33.05 -45.52 11.53
N HIS A 127 -32.15 -45.23 12.47
CA HIS A 127 -31.15 -46.20 12.96
C HIS A 127 -31.85 -47.44 13.54
N LEU A 128 -32.84 -47.23 14.42
CA LEU A 128 -33.52 -48.35 15.09
C LEU A 128 -34.42 -49.14 14.14
N ALA A 129 -35.12 -48.47 13.21
CA ALA A 129 -35.89 -49.18 12.19
C ALA A 129 -34.98 -50.00 11.26
N ALA A 130 -33.78 -49.49 10.95
CA ALA A 130 -32.82 -50.15 10.10
C ALA A 130 -32.13 -51.34 10.79
N SER A 131 -31.71 -51.16 12.04
CA SER A 131 -31.11 -52.21 12.89
C SER A 131 -32.04 -53.39 13.15
N GLU A 132 -33.36 -53.17 13.13
CA GLU A 132 -34.39 -54.19 13.40
C GLU A 132 -35.09 -54.68 12.10
N GLY A 133 -34.63 -54.21 10.93
CA GLY A 133 -35.11 -54.68 9.64
C GLY A 133 -36.56 -54.29 9.34
N ARG A 134 -37.08 -53.24 9.97
CA ARG A 134 -38.47 -52.77 9.82
C ARG A 134 -38.61 -51.97 8.52
N LEU A 135 -38.56 -52.66 7.39
CA LEU A 135 -38.51 -52.04 6.05
C LEU A 135 -39.63 -51.03 5.79
N GLU A 136 -40.87 -51.31 6.19
CA GLU A 136 -42.00 -50.38 6.00
C GLU A 136 -41.87 -49.12 6.88
N ALA A 137 -41.24 -49.24 8.06
CA ALA A 137 -40.95 -48.07 8.90
C ALA A 137 -39.79 -47.26 8.32
N VAL A 138 -38.75 -47.93 7.80
CA VAL A 138 -37.65 -47.28 7.06
C VAL A 138 -38.20 -46.51 5.86
N LYS A 139 -39.05 -47.13 5.04
CA LYS A 139 -39.72 -46.48 3.90
C LYS A 139 -40.52 -45.25 4.35
N PHE A 140 -41.32 -45.40 5.41
CA PHE A 140 -42.11 -44.30 5.96
C PHE A 140 -41.22 -43.14 6.44
N LEU A 141 -40.15 -43.42 7.17
CA LEU A 141 -39.25 -42.41 7.73
C LEU A 141 -38.51 -41.66 6.61
N VAL A 142 -37.90 -42.39 5.67
CA VAL A 142 -37.18 -41.80 4.52
C VAL A 142 -38.12 -40.92 3.68
N LYS A 143 -39.34 -41.37 3.40
CA LYS A 143 -40.33 -40.59 2.64
C LYS A 143 -40.74 -39.28 3.32
N ASN A 144 -40.69 -39.23 4.64
CA ASN A 144 -41.09 -38.05 5.43
C ASN A 144 -39.89 -37.18 5.86
N GLY A 145 -38.73 -37.33 5.22
CA GLY A 145 -37.58 -36.43 5.40
C GLY A 145 -36.60 -36.85 6.50
N ALA A 146 -36.57 -38.13 6.88
CA ALA A 146 -35.51 -38.64 7.75
C ALA A 146 -34.14 -38.52 7.07
N ALA A 147 -33.15 -37.97 7.79
CA ALA A 147 -31.77 -37.85 7.34
C ALA A 147 -31.18 -39.26 7.20
N VAL A 148 -30.88 -39.66 5.97
CA VAL A 148 -30.49 -41.04 5.64
C VAL A 148 -29.05 -41.37 6.07
N ASN A 149 -28.20 -40.35 6.19
CA ASN A 149 -26.76 -40.47 6.49
C ASN A 149 -26.37 -39.92 7.87
N VAL A 150 -27.33 -39.83 8.80
CA VAL A 150 -27.00 -39.45 10.18
C VAL A 150 -26.10 -40.52 10.82
N THR A 151 -25.16 -40.11 11.66
CA THR A 151 -24.32 -41.02 12.44
C THR A 151 -24.68 -40.92 13.91
N ASP A 152 -24.73 -42.06 14.60
CA ASP A 152 -24.85 -42.11 16.05
C ASP A 152 -23.52 -41.70 16.74
N ARG A 153 -23.51 -41.69 18.08
CA ARG A 153 -22.32 -41.32 18.87
C ARG A 153 -21.11 -42.24 18.66
N PHE A 154 -21.32 -43.41 18.07
CA PHE A 154 -20.30 -44.42 17.79
C PHE A 154 -19.87 -44.41 16.33
N GLY A 155 -20.39 -43.47 15.53
CA GLY A 155 -20.10 -43.36 14.10
C GLY A 155 -20.90 -44.35 13.24
N SER A 156 -21.87 -45.07 13.80
CA SER A 156 -22.72 -45.98 13.04
C SER A 156 -23.78 -45.20 12.26
N SER A 157 -24.09 -45.62 11.04
CA SER A 157 -25.15 -45.04 10.21
C SER A 157 -26.31 -46.03 10.06
N PRO A 158 -27.54 -45.59 9.70
CA PRO A 158 -28.66 -46.52 9.52
C PRO A 158 -28.39 -47.63 8.51
N VAL A 159 -27.64 -47.34 7.44
CA VAL A 159 -27.26 -48.37 6.46
C VAL A 159 -26.29 -49.39 7.07
N LEU A 160 -25.31 -48.93 7.87
CA LEU A 160 -24.39 -49.82 8.58
C LEU A 160 -25.12 -50.67 9.63
N ASP A 161 -26.07 -50.10 10.36
CA ASP A 161 -26.90 -50.83 11.32
C ASP A 161 -27.76 -51.91 10.64
N SER A 162 -28.27 -51.66 9.44
CA SER A 162 -29.01 -52.69 8.68
C SER A 162 -28.12 -53.85 8.22
N ILE A 163 -26.83 -53.57 7.93
CA ILE A 163 -25.85 -54.61 7.57
C ILE A 163 -25.50 -55.44 8.80
N LYS A 164 -25.20 -54.79 9.93
CA LYS A 164 -24.95 -55.44 11.23
C LYS A 164 -26.14 -56.27 11.71
N GLY A 165 -27.36 -55.78 11.48
CA GLY A 165 -28.62 -56.48 11.76
C GLY A 165 -28.99 -57.57 10.74
N GLN A 166 -28.19 -57.77 9.68
CA GLN A 166 -28.43 -58.77 8.63
C GLN A 166 -29.78 -58.57 7.91
N HIS A 167 -30.08 -57.33 7.52
CA HIS A 167 -31.35 -56.95 6.90
C HIS A 167 -31.17 -56.45 5.46
N PRO A 168 -30.89 -57.35 4.49
CA PRO A 168 -30.44 -56.99 3.13
C PRO A 168 -31.46 -56.17 2.34
N GLU A 169 -32.75 -56.43 2.49
CA GLU A 169 -33.80 -55.65 1.82
C GLU A 169 -33.86 -54.19 2.33
N THR A 170 -33.58 -53.99 3.61
CA THR A 170 -33.47 -52.67 4.23
C THR A 170 -32.19 -51.96 3.78
N THR A 171 -31.06 -52.67 3.76
CA THR A 171 -29.79 -52.16 3.24
C THR A 171 -29.91 -51.70 1.79
N LYS A 172 -30.49 -52.55 0.93
CA LYS A 172 -30.71 -52.24 -0.48
C LYS A 172 -31.63 -51.04 -0.66
N TYR A 173 -32.68 -50.94 0.13
CA TYR A 173 -33.59 -49.78 0.09
C TYR A 173 -32.87 -48.49 0.49
N LEU A 174 -32.10 -48.50 1.59
CA LEU A 174 -31.36 -47.33 2.07
C LEU A 174 -30.30 -46.86 1.05
N LEU A 175 -29.49 -47.78 0.52
CA LEU A 175 -28.51 -47.49 -0.53
C LEU A 175 -29.18 -46.90 -1.78
N GLY A 176 -30.34 -47.44 -2.17
CA GLY A 176 -31.13 -46.91 -3.29
C GLY A 176 -31.75 -45.52 -3.05
N HIS A 177 -31.73 -45.02 -1.81
CA HIS A 177 -32.32 -43.72 -1.42
C HIS A 177 -31.27 -42.78 -0.80
N GLY A 178 -30.02 -42.88 -1.27
CA GLY A 178 -28.97 -41.91 -0.94
C GLY A 178 -28.18 -42.20 0.33
N ALA A 179 -28.31 -43.39 0.92
CA ALA A 179 -27.43 -43.81 1.99
C ALA A 179 -25.99 -44.01 1.50
N VAL A 180 -25.02 -43.49 2.23
CA VAL A 180 -23.59 -43.64 1.99
C VAL A 180 -23.00 -44.48 3.12
N LEU A 181 -22.43 -45.63 2.77
CA LEU A 181 -21.74 -46.49 3.73
C LEU A 181 -20.34 -45.92 3.98
N ASP A 182 -20.07 -45.46 5.20
CA ASP A 182 -18.73 -45.08 5.63
C ASP A 182 -17.81 -46.31 5.63
N GLN A 183 -16.74 -46.21 4.87
CA GLN A 183 -15.85 -47.33 4.60
C GLN A 183 -14.79 -47.54 5.67
N ILE A 184 -14.50 -46.53 6.48
CA ILE A 184 -13.53 -46.62 7.58
C ILE A 184 -14.20 -47.31 8.78
N VAL A 185 -15.45 -46.94 9.08
CA VAL A 185 -16.22 -47.58 10.16
C VAL A 185 -16.57 -49.02 9.76
N ALA A 186 -17.07 -49.22 8.53
CA ALA A 186 -17.34 -50.57 8.00
C ALA A 186 -16.08 -51.45 7.91
N ALA A 187 -14.90 -50.88 7.65
CA ALA A 187 -13.63 -51.62 7.68
C ALA A 187 -13.37 -52.21 9.07
N SER A 188 -13.54 -51.40 10.12
CA SER A 188 -13.30 -51.85 11.50
C SER A 188 -14.27 -52.96 11.90
N ASP A 189 -15.55 -52.83 11.56
CA ASP A 189 -16.59 -53.82 11.87
C ASP A 189 -16.42 -55.13 11.06
N MET A 190 -16.06 -55.03 9.78
CA MET A 190 -15.79 -56.19 8.93
C MET A 190 -14.53 -56.95 9.38
N CYS A 191 -13.49 -56.21 9.80
CA CYS A 191 -12.30 -56.79 10.42
C CYS A 191 -12.63 -57.54 11.72
N ALA A 192 -13.45 -56.95 12.58
CA ALA A 192 -13.90 -57.59 13.82
C ALA A 192 -14.72 -58.87 13.53
N ALA A 193 -15.68 -58.81 12.60
CA ALA A 193 -16.47 -59.97 12.17
C ALA A 193 -15.58 -61.10 11.59
N ALA A 194 -14.54 -60.74 10.84
CA ALA A 194 -13.56 -61.70 10.33
C ALA A 194 -12.73 -62.34 11.45
N ALA A 195 -12.34 -61.58 12.47
CA ALA A 195 -11.64 -62.09 13.65
C ALA A 195 -12.52 -63.05 14.49
N GLU A 196 -13.83 -62.81 14.53
CA GLU A 196 -14.82 -63.61 15.27
C GLU A 196 -15.39 -64.79 14.47
N ASN A 197 -14.95 -64.98 13.21
CA ASN A 197 -15.46 -65.99 12.27
C ASN A 197 -16.97 -65.83 11.91
N ASP A 198 -17.49 -64.61 11.93
CA ASP A 198 -18.87 -64.32 11.52
C ASP A 198 -18.98 -64.20 9.99
N LEU A 199 -19.04 -65.37 9.34
CA LEU A 199 -19.16 -65.50 7.88
C LEU A 199 -20.37 -64.76 7.32
N VAL A 200 -21.47 -64.69 8.07
CA VAL A 200 -22.73 -64.09 7.62
C VAL A 200 -22.58 -62.58 7.53
N THR A 201 -22.03 -61.96 8.57
CA THR A 201 -21.81 -60.51 8.60
C THR A 201 -20.73 -60.08 7.61
N VAL A 202 -19.63 -60.83 7.48
CA VAL A 202 -18.59 -60.55 6.45
C VAL A 202 -19.17 -60.65 5.04
N LYS A 203 -19.99 -61.66 4.77
CA LYS A 203 -20.68 -61.79 3.47
C LYS A 203 -21.65 -60.64 3.22
N ALA A 204 -22.41 -60.21 4.23
CA ALA A 204 -23.31 -59.06 4.12
C ALA A 204 -22.55 -57.75 3.81
N PHE A 205 -21.36 -57.56 4.38
CA PHE A 205 -20.49 -56.42 4.05
C PHE A 205 -19.99 -56.48 2.59
N LEU A 206 -19.55 -57.65 2.13
CA LEU A 206 -19.11 -57.86 0.74
C LEU A 206 -20.25 -57.62 -0.25
N ASP A 207 -21.44 -58.19 0.00
CA ASP A 207 -22.63 -58.02 -0.83
C ASP A 207 -23.12 -56.56 -0.86
N SER A 208 -22.78 -55.78 0.17
CA SER A 208 -23.07 -54.33 0.27
C SER A 208 -21.97 -53.44 -0.33
N GLY A 209 -20.96 -54.02 -0.99
CA GLY A 209 -19.92 -53.30 -1.71
C GLY A 209 -18.74 -52.81 -0.86
N VAL A 210 -18.55 -53.34 0.35
CA VAL A 210 -17.32 -53.12 1.14
C VAL A 210 -16.19 -53.93 0.52
N SER A 211 -15.02 -53.31 0.35
CA SER A 211 -13.84 -53.99 -0.20
C SER A 211 -13.40 -55.14 0.70
N VAL A 212 -13.13 -56.31 0.13
CA VAL A 212 -12.52 -57.44 0.85
C VAL A 212 -11.17 -57.08 1.49
N ASN A 213 -10.48 -56.08 0.91
CA ASN A 213 -9.17 -55.59 1.33
C ASN A 213 -9.25 -54.30 2.17
N VAL A 214 -10.36 -54.08 2.88
CA VAL A 214 -10.39 -53.08 3.95
C VAL A 214 -9.34 -53.40 5.02
N CYS A 215 -8.95 -52.42 5.81
CA CYS A 215 -8.00 -52.63 6.90
C CYS A 215 -8.40 -51.89 8.18
N ASP A 216 -7.99 -52.46 9.32
CA ASP A 216 -8.12 -51.82 10.63
C ASP A 216 -7.05 -50.73 10.85
N TYR A 217 -7.03 -50.13 12.03
CA TYR A 217 -6.08 -49.06 12.39
C TYR A 217 -4.59 -49.47 12.37
N ASP A 218 -4.31 -50.79 12.37
CA ASP A 218 -2.97 -51.39 12.26
C ASP A 218 -2.67 -51.89 10.84
N ALA A 219 -3.49 -51.48 9.86
CA ALA A 219 -3.42 -51.91 8.47
C ALA A 219 -3.63 -53.42 8.26
N ARG A 220 -4.22 -54.13 9.23
CA ARG A 220 -4.57 -55.55 9.09
C ARG A 220 -5.89 -55.69 8.35
N THR A 221 -5.90 -56.52 7.32
CA THR A 221 -7.12 -56.84 6.55
C THR A 221 -7.96 -57.93 7.24
N PRO A 222 -9.24 -58.11 6.84
CA PRO A 222 -10.03 -59.27 7.27
C PRO A 222 -9.28 -60.61 7.12
N LEU A 223 -8.46 -60.74 6.07
CA LEU A 223 -7.66 -61.94 5.82
C LEU A 223 -6.53 -62.12 6.84
N HIS A 224 -5.87 -61.05 7.29
CA HIS A 224 -4.89 -61.11 8.39
C HIS A 224 -5.54 -61.66 9.66
N LEU A 225 -6.72 -61.13 10.01
CA LEU A 225 -7.41 -61.50 11.25
C LEU A 225 -7.99 -62.91 11.21
N ALA A 226 -8.53 -63.34 10.06
CA ALA A 226 -8.97 -64.72 9.85
C ALA A 226 -7.79 -65.70 9.89
N ALA A 227 -6.64 -65.30 9.34
CA ALA A 227 -5.41 -66.09 9.34
C ALA A 227 -4.79 -66.25 10.73
N ALA A 228 -4.69 -65.15 11.48
CA ALA A 228 -4.17 -65.13 12.85
C ALA A 228 -5.01 -65.96 13.83
N ASN A 229 -6.33 -66.08 13.61
CA ASN A 229 -7.25 -66.81 14.48
C ASN A 229 -7.60 -68.23 14.00
N GLY A 230 -7.08 -68.66 12.84
CA GLY A 230 -7.24 -70.05 12.37
C GLY A 230 -8.59 -70.36 11.71
N HIS A 231 -9.30 -69.33 11.25
CA HIS A 231 -10.66 -69.46 10.72
C HIS A 231 -10.68 -69.87 9.25
N ALA A 232 -10.46 -71.17 8.98
CA ALA A 232 -10.33 -71.72 7.62
C ALA A 232 -11.50 -71.35 6.68
N GLY A 233 -12.75 -71.45 7.14
CA GLY A 233 -13.92 -71.09 6.33
C GLY A 233 -14.02 -69.59 6.01
N MET A 234 -13.52 -68.72 6.90
CA MET A 234 -13.45 -67.28 6.64
C MET A 234 -12.36 -66.96 5.65
N VAL A 235 -11.22 -67.64 5.74
CA VAL A 235 -10.13 -67.52 4.76
C VAL A 235 -10.61 -67.92 3.37
N GLU A 236 -11.34 -69.03 3.23
CA GLU A 236 -11.93 -69.45 1.95
C GLU A 236 -12.87 -68.38 1.38
N LEU A 237 -13.83 -67.89 2.18
CA LEU A 237 -14.75 -66.81 1.79
C LEU A 237 -14.01 -65.56 1.30
N LEU A 238 -12.96 -65.14 2.02
CA LEU A 238 -12.21 -63.94 1.70
C LEU A 238 -11.35 -64.11 0.43
N LEU A 239 -10.75 -65.29 0.22
CA LEU A 239 -9.97 -65.57 -1.00
C LEU A 239 -10.85 -65.63 -2.24
N ASP A 240 -12.04 -66.23 -2.13
CA ASP A 240 -13.05 -66.25 -3.19
C ASP A 240 -13.54 -64.84 -3.53
N ALA A 241 -13.61 -63.96 -2.53
CA ALA A 241 -13.95 -62.54 -2.70
C ALA A 241 -12.77 -61.68 -3.22
N GLY A 242 -11.59 -62.24 -3.45
CA GLY A 242 -10.43 -61.55 -4.01
C GLY A 242 -9.51 -60.87 -2.98
N ALA A 243 -9.42 -61.40 -1.76
CA ALA A 243 -8.51 -60.89 -0.75
C ALA A 243 -7.04 -60.92 -1.19
N ASP A 244 -6.30 -59.85 -0.88
CA ASP A 244 -4.89 -59.70 -1.17
C ASP A 244 -4.05 -60.50 -0.16
N LEU A 245 -3.47 -61.59 -0.65
CA LEU A 245 -2.59 -62.49 0.08
C LEU A 245 -1.27 -61.84 0.51
N GLU A 246 -0.85 -60.78 -0.16
CA GLU A 246 0.43 -60.09 0.04
C GLU A 246 0.25 -58.72 0.71
N ALA A 247 -0.98 -58.38 1.12
CA ALA A 247 -1.25 -57.18 1.89
C ALA A 247 -0.37 -57.16 3.15
N LYS A 248 0.24 -56.01 3.43
CA LYS A 248 1.11 -55.83 4.59
C LYS A 248 0.40 -55.02 5.68
N ASP A 249 0.49 -55.51 6.90
CA ASP A 249 0.12 -54.74 8.09
C ASP A 249 1.19 -53.66 8.42
N ARG A 250 0.94 -52.86 9.47
CA ARG A 250 1.86 -51.81 9.94
C ARG A 250 3.23 -52.36 10.38
N PHE A 251 3.36 -53.66 10.60
CA PHE A 251 4.58 -54.34 11.03
C PHE A 251 5.20 -55.20 9.92
N ASP A 252 4.86 -54.94 8.66
CA ASP A 252 5.30 -55.71 7.48
C ASP A 252 4.89 -57.20 7.51
N GLY A 253 3.92 -57.56 8.35
CA GLY A 253 3.31 -58.89 8.39
C GLY A 253 2.31 -59.09 7.26
N THR A 254 2.27 -60.28 6.69
CA THR A 254 1.25 -60.75 5.73
C THR A 254 0.31 -61.76 6.40
N PRO A 255 -0.87 -62.05 5.84
CA PRO A 255 -1.76 -63.08 6.35
C PRO A 255 -1.08 -64.45 6.49
N VAL A 256 -0.15 -64.79 5.59
CA VAL A 256 0.65 -66.03 5.67
C VAL A 256 1.54 -66.01 6.92
N THR A 257 2.21 -64.89 7.19
CA THR A 257 3.06 -64.79 8.39
C THR A 257 2.25 -64.78 9.68
N ASP A 258 1.03 -64.27 9.65
CA ASP A 258 0.13 -64.28 10.82
C ASP A 258 -0.40 -65.68 11.11
N ALA A 259 -0.79 -66.45 10.09
CA ALA A 259 -1.13 -67.87 10.25
C ALA A 259 0.05 -68.68 10.82
N SER A 260 1.28 -68.38 10.36
CA SER A 260 2.49 -69.04 10.86
C SER A 260 2.86 -68.64 12.29
N ARG A 261 2.71 -67.36 12.67
CA ARG A 261 3.03 -66.87 14.03
C ARG A 261 2.06 -67.40 15.08
N SER A 262 0.82 -67.69 14.69
CA SER A 262 -0.23 -68.22 15.56
C SER A 262 -0.37 -69.75 15.51
N ASP A 263 0.56 -70.47 14.88
CA ASP A 263 0.56 -71.94 14.72
C ASP A 263 -0.72 -72.53 14.05
N ASN A 264 -1.39 -71.76 13.18
CA ASN A 264 -2.60 -72.18 12.46
C ASN A 264 -2.27 -72.96 11.17
N ASN A 265 -1.72 -74.18 11.32
CA ASN A 265 -1.18 -74.99 10.23
C ASN A 265 -2.15 -75.23 9.05
N GLN A 266 -3.46 -75.43 9.33
CA GLN A 266 -4.47 -75.65 8.28
C GLN A 266 -4.63 -74.41 7.40
N VAL A 267 -4.70 -73.22 8.01
CA VAL A 267 -4.83 -71.95 7.28
C VAL A 267 -3.53 -71.58 6.58
N LEU A 268 -2.38 -71.89 7.20
CA LEU A 268 -1.07 -71.69 6.60
C LEU A 268 -0.93 -72.51 5.29
N GLU A 269 -1.39 -73.77 5.29
CA GLU A 269 -1.42 -74.61 4.09
C GLU A 269 -2.35 -74.04 3.02
N MET A 270 -3.56 -73.58 3.40
CA MET A 270 -4.52 -72.94 2.49
C MET A 270 -3.96 -71.68 1.81
N LEU A 271 -3.37 -70.78 2.60
CA LEU A 271 -2.81 -69.52 2.09
C LEU A 271 -1.56 -69.76 1.24
N THR A 272 -0.69 -70.71 1.63
CA THR A 272 0.51 -71.07 0.85
C THR A 272 0.11 -71.67 -0.50
N LYS A 273 -0.88 -72.56 -0.51
CA LYS A 273 -1.41 -73.14 -1.75
C LYS A 273 -2.06 -72.10 -2.65
N ALA A 274 -2.84 -71.18 -2.10
CA ALA A 274 -3.45 -70.08 -2.84
C ALA A 274 -2.39 -69.14 -3.47
N ARG A 275 -1.32 -68.85 -2.73
CA ARG A 275 -0.16 -68.08 -3.20
C ARG A 275 0.58 -68.78 -4.34
N ASP A 276 0.86 -70.07 -4.20
CA ASP A 276 1.60 -70.86 -5.20
C ASP A 276 0.78 -71.08 -6.49
N SER A 277 -0.55 -71.01 -6.43
CA SER A 277 -1.45 -71.08 -7.59
C SER A 277 -1.59 -69.77 -8.39
N GLY A 278 -0.92 -68.69 -8.00
CA GLY A 278 -0.90 -67.43 -8.76
C GLY A 278 -2.20 -66.62 -8.65
N HIS A 279 -2.87 -66.64 -7.50
CA HIS A 279 -4.02 -65.79 -7.20
C HIS A 279 -3.57 -64.32 -7.07
N THR A 280 -3.31 -63.65 -8.20
CA THR A 280 -2.88 -62.25 -8.23
C THR A 280 -4.08 -61.31 -8.28
N ALA A 281 -4.07 -60.27 -7.43
CA ALA A 281 -5.05 -59.17 -7.46
C ALA A 281 -5.31 -58.69 -8.89
N ALA A 282 -6.59 -58.57 -9.27
CA ALA A 282 -6.96 -58.06 -10.59
C ALA A 282 -6.38 -56.64 -10.78
N PRO A 283 -5.75 -56.33 -11.94
CA PRO A 283 -5.36 -54.97 -12.26
C PRO A 283 -6.61 -54.07 -12.29
N ARG A 284 -6.48 -52.83 -11.78
CA ARG A 284 -7.55 -51.82 -11.76
C ARG A 284 -8.16 -51.70 -13.16
N ALA A 285 -9.44 -52.06 -13.30
CA ALA A 285 -10.16 -51.96 -14.57
C ALA A 285 -10.12 -50.50 -15.09
N PRO A 286 -9.91 -50.26 -16.40
CA PRO A 286 -9.92 -48.91 -16.95
C PRO A 286 -11.23 -48.20 -16.62
N LEU A 287 -11.15 -46.91 -16.24
CA LEU A 287 -12.33 -46.12 -15.92
C LEU A 287 -13.20 -45.99 -17.19
N GLU A 288 -14.44 -46.48 -17.14
CA GLU A 288 -15.39 -46.28 -18.24
C GLU A 288 -15.57 -44.78 -18.53
N LYS A 289 -15.64 -44.42 -19.81
CA LYS A 289 -15.84 -43.03 -20.24
C LYS A 289 -17.11 -42.46 -19.60
N LEU A 290 -16.97 -41.29 -18.98
CA LEU A 290 -18.05 -40.48 -18.46
C LEU A 290 -18.75 -39.73 -19.60
N SER A 291 -20.07 -39.84 -19.67
CA SER A 291 -20.90 -39.04 -20.56
C SER A 291 -21.22 -37.70 -19.90
N GLY A 292 -20.75 -36.59 -20.50
CA GLY A 292 -21.04 -35.23 -20.02
C GLY A 292 -22.29 -34.64 -20.67
N SER A 293 -22.89 -33.64 -20.02
CA SER A 293 -24.01 -32.88 -20.59
C SER A 293 -23.60 -31.94 -21.74
N ASN A 294 -22.31 -31.60 -21.82
CA ASN A 294 -21.71 -30.76 -22.86
C ASN A 294 -20.65 -31.55 -23.67
N PRO A 295 -20.94 -31.93 -24.93
CA PRO A 295 -20.03 -32.71 -25.77
C PRO A 295 -18.66 -32.05 -25.98
N ALA A 296 -18.58 -30.72 -25.93
CA ALA A 296 -17.34 -29.97 -26.12
C ALA A 296 -16.37 -30.06 -24.91
N GLN A 297 -16.84 -30.54 -23.75
CA GLN A 297 -16.06 -30.68 -22.52
C GLN A 297 -15.91 -32.15 -22.10
N GLU A 298 -16.56 -33.07 -22.81
CA GLU A 298 -16.57 -34.50 -22.48
C GLU A 298 -15.18 -35.14 -22.59
N GLU A 299 -14.42 -34.80 -23.64
CA GLU A 299 -13.03 -35.27 -23.80
C GLU A 299 -12.14 -34.75 -22.67
N HIS A 300 -12.27 -33.47 -22.33
CA HIS A 300 -11.55 -32.84 -21.23
C HIS A 300 -11.89 -33.48 -19.87
N MET A 301 -13.17 -33.69 -19.58
CA MET A 301 -13.64 -34.36 -18.37
C MET A 301 -13.11 -35.79 -18.26
N ASN A 302 -13.10 -36.54 -19.36
CA ASN A 302 -12.58 -37.91 -19.39
C ASN A 302 -11.07 -37.98 -19.15
N ALA A 303 -10.29 -37.03 -19.69
CA ALA A 303 -8.87 -36.93 -19.40
C ALA A 303 -8.61 -36.66 -17.90
N VAL A 304 -9.34 -35.70 -17.30
CA VAL A 304 -9.25 -35.41 -15.85
C VAL A 304 -9.66 -36.63 -15.02
N ALA A 305 -10.72 -37.34 -15.41
CA ALA A 305 -11.20 -38.53 -14.71
C ALA A 305 -10.16 -39.65 -14.71
N GLN A 306 -9.50 -39.87 -15.85
CA GLN A 306 -8.44 -40.86 -16.00
C GLN A 306 -7.23 -40.52 -15.12
N MET A 307 -6.77 -39.26 -15.14
CA MET A 307 -5.65 -38.80 -14.30
C MET A 307 -5.95 -38.95 -12.81
N LEU A 308 -7.16 -38.55 -12.35
CA LEU A 308 -7.59 -38.72 -10.96
C LEU A 308 -7.65 -40.21 -10.56
N TYR A 309 -8.05 -41.08 -11.49
CA TYR A 309 -8.14 -42.53 -11.27
C TYR A 309 -6.75 -43.17 -11.15
N GLU A 310 -5.81 -42.76 -12.01
CA GLU A 310 -4.42 -43.22 -12.01
C GLU A 310 -3.66 -42.81 -10.74
N GLN A 311 -3.88 -41.58 -10.25
CA GLN A 311 -3.29 -41.13 -8.98
C GLN A 311 -3.77 -41.95 -7.77
N GLY A 312 -4.92 -42.63 -7.87
CA GLY A 312 -5.42 -43.55 -6.86
C GLY A 312 -5.87 -42.91 -5.54
N VAL A 313 -5.91 -41.57 -5.46
CA VAL A 313 -6.32 -40.80 -4.28
C VAL A 313 -7.82 -40.92 -4.01
N PHE A 314 -8.64 -41.04 -5.06
CA PHE A 314 -10.10 -41.15 -4.96
C PHE A 314 -10.61 -42.46 -5.56
N ARG A 315 -11.70 -42.99 -4.98
CA ARG A 315 -12.43 -44.13 -5.55
C ARG A 315 -13.11 -43.73 -6.85
N ALA A 316 -13.22 -44.67 -7.80
CA ALA A 316 -13.87 -44.44 -9.09
C ALA A 316 -15.26 -43.81 -8.94
N SER A 317 -16.11 -44.34 -8.05
CA SER A 317 -17.46 -43.82 -7.81
C SER A 317 -17.48 -42.34 -7.38
N LEU A 318 -16.54 -41.94 -6.52
CA LEU A 318 -16.41 -40.55 -6.08
C LEU A 318 -15.93 -39.65 -7.21
N ILE A 319 -14.96 -40.11 -8.02
CA ILE A 319 -14.49 -39.39 -9.21
C ILE A 319 -15.69 -39.14 -10.15
N ARG A 320 -16.51 -40.16 -10.42
CA ARG A 320 -17.69 -40.02 -11.28
C ARG A 320 -18.69 -38.99 -10.74
N SER A 321 -19.05 -39.10 -9.46
CA SER A 321 -20.06 -38.20 -8.85
C SER A 321 -19.57 -36.75 -8.75
N GLU A 322 -18.30 -36.55 -8.37
CA GLU A 322 -17.73 -35.21 -8.21
C GLU A 322 -17.48 -34.53 -9.56
N LEU A 323 -17.00 -35.26 -10.57
CA LEU A 323 -16.81 -34.69 -11.91
C LEU A 323 -18.13 -34.36 -12.59
N SER A 324 -19.18 -35.20 -12.45
CA SER A 324 -20.49 -34.85 -12.99
C SER A 324 -21.03 -33.58 -12.34
N HIS A 325 -20.87 -33.41 -11.02
CA HIS A 325 -21.27 -32.16 -10.38
C HIS A 325 -20.40 -30.97 -10.86
N TYR A 326 -19.07 -31.16 -10.94
CA TYR A 326 -18.13 -30.11 -11.29
C TYR A 326 -18.30 -29.60 -12.74
N TYR A 327 -18.49 -30.50 -13.70
CA TYR A 327 -18.65 -30.14 -15.12
C TYR A 327 -20.11 -29.82 -15.47
N ASP A 328 -21.08 -30.61 -14.99
CA ASP A 328 -22.48 -30.48 -15.44
C ASP A 328 -23.33 -29.59 -14.54
N LYS A 329 -23.06 -29.53 -13.22
CA LYS A 329 -23.95 -28.87 -12.25
C LYS A 329 -23.43 -27.53 -11.74
N LEU A 330 -22.12 -27.31 -11.67
CA LEU A 330 -21.58 -25.98 -11.36
C LEU A 330 -21.84 -25.00 -12.51
N GLU A 331 -21.97 -25.49 -13.74
CA GLU A 331 -22.15 -24.65 -14.93
C GLU A 331 -21.06 -23.57 -15.02
N LEU A 332 -19.79 -23.98 -14.85
CA LEU A 332 -18.64 -23.09 -15.01
C LEU A 332 -18.56 -22.59 -16.45
N HIS A 333 -18.22 -21.31 -16.61
CA HIS A 333 -18.15 -20.69 -17.92
C HIS A 333 -17.13 -21.40 -18.82
N ARG A 334 -17.45 -21.61 -20.11
CA ARG A 334 -16.58 -22.33 -21.06
C ARG A 334 -15.13 -21.86 -21.11
N MET A 335 -14.88 -20.57 -20.86
CA MET A 335 -13.53 -20.00 -20.86
C MET A 335 -12.65 -20.54 -19.71
N TYR A 336 -13.23 -21.07 -18.64
CA TYR A 336 -12.48 -21.78 -17.60
C TYR A 336 -11.79 -23.02 -18.19
N PHE A 337 -12.55 -23.88 -18.87
CA PHE A 337 -12.04 -25.11 -19.49
C PHE A 337 -11.20 -24.86 -20.75
N ASN A 338 -11.29 -23.67 -21.34
CA ASN A 338 -10.37 -23.27 -22.41
C ASN A 338 -9.04 -22.72 -21.87
N ARG A 339 -9.02 -22.22 -20.62
CA ARG A 339 -7.82 -21.67 -19.98
C ARG A 339 -6.97 -22.75 -19.34
N PHE A 340 -7.59 -23.74 -18.69
CA PHE A 340 -6.88 -24.73 -17.90
C PHE A 340 -6.80 -26.07 -18.62
N THR A 341 -5.62 -26.68 -18.56
CA THR A 341 -5.35 -28.05 -19.03
C THR A 341 -6.02 -29.09 -18.12
N PRO A 342 -6.24 -30.33 -18.60
CA PRO A 342 -6.72 -31.42 -17.75
C PRO A 342 -5.87 -31.59 -16.48
N GLU A 343 -4.55 -31.52 -16.59
CA GLU A 343 -3.61 -31.67 -15.48
C GLU A 343 -3.81 -30.60 -14.40
N GLU A 344 -4.05 -29.35 -14.77
CA GLU A 344 -4.34 -28.26 -13.81
C GLU A 344 -5.72 -28.45 -13.17
N VAL A 345 -6.72 -28.85 -13.95
CA VAL A 345 -8.08 -29.07 -13.44
C VAL A 345 -8.16 -30.26 -12.47
N VAL A 346 -7.28 -31.26 -12.58
CA VAL A 346 -7.13 -32.33 -11.57
C VAL A 346 -6.88 -31.73 -10.18
N GLY A 347 -5.95 -30.78 -10.07
CA GLY A 347 -5.65 -30.08 -8.82
C GLY A 347 -6.83 -29.24 -8.33
N HIS A 348 -7.53 -28.54 -9.24
CA HIS A 348 -8.72 -27.75 -8.90
C HIS A 348 -9.87 -28.62 -8.36
N VAL A 349 -10.10 -29.78 -8.97
CA VAL A 349 -11.12 -30.75 -8.52
C VAL A 349 -10.73 -31.37 -7.18
N GLN A 350 -9.46 -31.73 -6.99
CA GLN A 350 -8.95 -32.21 -5.69
C GLN A 350 -9.16 -31.19 -4.58
N GLY A 351 -8.80 -29.92 -4.84
CA GLY A 351 -9.01 -28.82 -3.92
C GLY A 351 -10.49 -28.61 -3.60
N TYR A 352 -11.35 -28.63 -4.62
CA TYR A 352 -12.81 -28.54 -4.45
C TYR A 352 -13.37 -29.66 -3.57
N VAL A 353 -12.97 -30.92 -3.81
CA VAL A 353 -13.39 -32.07 -3.00
C VAL A 353 -12.88 -31.96 -1.56
N ALA A 354 -11.63 -31.54 -1.35
CA ALA A 354 -11.07 -31.32 -0.02
C ALA A 354 -11.82 -30.23 0.74
N ALA A 355 -12.09 -29.10 0.08
CA ALA A 355 -12.81 -27.98 0.67
C ALA A 355 -14.24 -28.35 1.08
N LYS A 356 -14.95 -29.12 0.25
CA LYS A 356 -16.27 -29.65 0.60
C LYS A 356 -16.24 -30.53 1.84
N ARG A 357 -15.23 -31.38 1.97
CA ARG A 357 -15.09 -32.26 3.14
C ARG A 357 -14.78 -31.46 4.42
N LEU A 358 -13.90 -30.46 4.33
CA LEU A 358 -13.61 -29.56 5.46
C LEU A 358 -14.86 -28.76 5.88
N ALA A 359 -15.63 -28.25 4.91
CA ALA A 359 -16.89 -27.54 5.17
C ALA A 359 -17.95 -28.45 5.83
N ALA A 360 -18.07 -29.71 5.38
CA ALA A 360 -18.97 -30.68 6.02
C ALA A 360 -18.58 -30.96 7.49
N GLN A 361 -17.29 -30.99 7.82
CA GLN A 361 -16.80 -31.22 9.19
C GLN A 361 -17.02 -30.01 10.13
N SER A 362 -17.06 -28.80 9.59
CA SER A 362 -17.26 -27.57 10.38
C SER A 362 -18.73 -27.29 10.73
N GLY A 363 -19.66 -28.16 10.32
CA GLY A 363 -21.09 -28.01 10.56
C GLY A 363 -21.82 -27.10 9.56
N SER A 364 -21.13 -26.60 8.52
CA SER A 364 -21.72 -25.81 7.43
C SER A 364 -21.21 -26.28 6.07
N ALA A 365 -21.98 -27.15 5.42
CA ALA A 365 -21.62 -27.75 4.14
C ALA A 365 -21.39 -26.73 3.00
N GLU A 366 -21.90 -25.51 3.13
CA GLU A 366 -21.74 -24.42 2.16
C GLU A 366 -20.56 -23.49 2.46
N ALA A 367 -19.87 -23.64 3.60
CA ALA A 367 -18.70 -22.85 3.96
C ALA A 367 -17.43 -23.31 3.21
N ILE A 368 -17.55 -23.53 1.90
CA ILE A 368 -16.45 -23.99 1.06
C ILE A 368 -15.37 -22.90 1.02
N LYS A 369 -14.15 -23.26 1.41
CA LYS A 369 -12.97 -22.39 1.33
C LYS A 369 -11.70 -23.22 1.22
N LEU A 370 -10.83 -22.86 0.28
CA LEU A 370 -9.47 -23.39 0.19
C LEU A 370 -8.55 -22.36 -0.44
N ASN A 371 -7.35 -22.26 0.11
CA ASN A 371 -6.27 -21.45 -0.42
C ASN A 371 -5.10 -22.39 -0.71
N MET A 372 -4.62 -22.41 -1.94
CA MET A 372 -3.43 -23.15 -2.37
C MET A 372 -2.46 -22.16 -2.99
N GLU A 373 -1.32 -21.94 -2.34
CA GLU A 373 -0.35 -20.92 -2.74
C GLU A 373 1.03 -21.56 -2.90
N ASN A 374 1.74 -21.19 -3.96
CA ASN A 374 3.14 -21.55 -4.19
C ASN A 374 3.94 -20.30 -4.62
N GLU A 375 5.19 -20.45 -5.05
CA GLU A 375 6.07 -19.31 -5.36
C GLU A 375 5.75 -18.58 -6.69
N SER A 376 4.89 -19.16 -7.55
CA SER A 376 4.58 -18.63 -8.88
C SER A 376 3.10 -18.63 -9.24
N SER A 377 2.25 -19.31 -8.47
CA SER A 377 0.81 -19.32 -8.67
C SER A 377 0.04 -19.54 -7.37
N ALA A 378 -1.22 -19.11 -7.39
CA ALA A 378 -2.16 -19.38 -6.32
C ALA A 378 -3.54 -19.75 -6.89
N PHE A 379 -4.18 -20.72 -6.24
CA PHE A 379 -5.54 -21.14 -6.52
C PHE A 379 -6.38 -20.95 -5.26
N TYR A 380 -7.44 -20.16 -5.38
CA TYR A 380 -8.41 -19.95 -4.32
C TYR A 380 -9.78 -20.41 -4.78
N LEU A 381 -10.51 -21.05 -3.87
CA LEU A 381 -11.90 -21.36 -4.06
C LEU A 381 -12.67 -20.96 -2.80
N SER A 382 -13.82 -20.32 -2.99
CA SER A 382 -14.67 -19.90 -1.90
C SER A 382 -16.14 -19.92 -2.30
N ALA A 383 -17.03 -20.03 -1.33
CA ALA A 383 -18.44 -19.73 -1.56
C ALA A 383 -18.55 -18.29 -2.09
N ALA A 384 -19.31 -18.07 -3.16
CA ALA A 384 -19.50 -16.77 -3.80
C ALA A 384 -20.47 -15.86 -3.02
N ARG A 385 -20.35 -15.86 -1.68
CA ARG A 385 -20.95 -14.89 -0.77
C ARG A 385 -20.01 -13.70 -0.65
N GLN A 386 -20.55 -12.52 -0.38
CA GLN A 386 -19.78 -11.28 -0.38
C GLN A 386 -18.61 -11.32 0.63
N ASP A 387 -18.88 -11.72 1.87
CA ASP A 387 -17.89 -11.84 2.95
C ASP A 387 -16.72 -12.76 2.55
N ALA A 388 -17.03 -13.94 2.03
CA ALA A 388 -16.02 -14.91 1.61
C ALA A 388 -15.22 -14.43 0.38
N ARG A 389 -15.87 -13.70 -0.53
CA ARG A 389 -15.24 -13.12 -1.71
C ARG A 389 -14.23 -12.04 -1.34
N GLU A 390 -14.64 -11.10 -0.50
CA GLU A 390 -13.77 -10.00 -0.03
C GLU A 390 -12.55 -10.54 0.72
N GLU A 391 -12.74 -11.53 1.59
CA GLU A 391 -11.63 -12.18 2.30
C GLU A 391 -10.65 -12.87 1.33
N THR A 392 -11.18 -13.53 0.28
CA THR A 392 -10.37 -14.18 -0.75
C THR A 392 -9.56 -13.17 -1.55
N GLU A 393 -10.19 -12.06 -1.96
CA GLU A 393 -9.54 -10.99 -2.73
C GLU A 393 -8.50 -10.22 -1.88
N GLN A 394 -8.71 -10.06 -0.57
CA GLN A 394 -7.68 -9.50 0.32
C GLN A 394 -6.49 -10.46 0.49
N ARG A 395 -6.74 -11.77 0.61
CA ARG A 395 -5.65 -12.75 0.72
C ARG A 395 -4.82 -12.81 -0.56
N LEU A 396 -5.45 -12.81 -1.74
CA LEU A 396 -4.73 -12.84 -3.01
C LEU A 396 -3.90 -11.56 -3.23
N GLU A 397 -4.42 -10.38 -2.84
CA GLU A 397 -3.66 -9.14 -2.88
C GLU A 397 -2.43 -9.18 -1.96
N THR A 398 -2.60 -9.75 -0.76
CA THR A 398 -1.49 -9.96 0.18
C THR A 398 -0.44 -10.91 -0.39
N TYR A 399 -0.87 -11.97 -1.06
CA TYR A 399 0.02 -12.93 -1.72
C TYR A 399 0.85 -12.27 -2.85
N ILE A 400 0.19 -11.50 -3.73
CA ILE A 400 0.88 -10.77 -4.81
C ILE A 400 1.90 -9.78 -4.23
N LYS A 401 1.53 -9.06 -3.15
CA LYS A 401 2.43 -8.12 -2.47
C LYS A 401 3.70 -8.80 -1.96
N GLN A 402 3.54 -9.86 -1.17
CA GLN A 402 4.63 -10.59 -0.52
C GLN A 402 5.66 -11.11 -1.54
N LEU A 403 5.18 -11.67 -2.64
CA LEU A 403 6.08 -12.17 -3.68
C LEU A 403 6.65 -11.05 -4.54
N SER A 404 5.96 -9.92 -4.69
CA SER A 404 6.51 -8.80 -5.43
C SER A 404 7.67 -8.11 -4.72
N GLU A 405 7.70 -8.14 -3.39
CA GLU A 405 8.79 -7.59 -2.58
C GLU A 405 10.09 -8.41 -2.68
N THR A 406 10.00 -9.68 -3.10
CA THR A 406 11.16 -10.61 -3.21
C THR A 406 11.60 -10.85 -4.66
N ARG A 407 10.81 -10.41 -5.63
CA ARG A 407 11.03 -10.61 -7.07
C ARG A 407 11.61 -9.36 -7.74
N SER A 408 12.33 -9.57 -8.84
CA SER A 408 13.06 -8.47 -9.51
C SER A 408 12.13 -7.51 -10.25
N ASN A 409 11.14 -8.01 -10.98
CA ASN A 409 10.16 -7.22 -11.72
C ASN A 409 8.96 -8.11 -12.09
N PRO A 410 8.10 -8.42 -11.10
CA PRO A 410 7.02 -9.38 -11.25
C PRO A 410 5.88 -8.81 -12.10
N VAL A 411 5.34 -9.64 -12.99
CA VAL A 411 4.05 -9.44 -13.65
C VAL A 411 3.11 -10.57 -13.26
N TYR A 412 1.81 -10.28 -13.20
CA TYR A 412 0.81 -11.19 -12.69
C TYR A 412 -0.48 -11.16 -13.52
N SER A 413 -1.16 -12.32 -13.58
CA SER A 413 -2.49 -12.50 -14.16
C SER A 413 -3.42 -13.02 -13.07
N VAL A 414 -4.59 -12.41 -12.89
CA VAL A 414 -5.66 -12.90 -12.01
C VAL A 414 -6.87 -13.25 -12.85
N SER A 415 -7.35 -14.48 -12.72
CA SER A 415 -8.58 -14.95 -13.35
C SER A 415 -9.60 -15.37 -12.31
N HIS A 416 -10.76 -14.73 -12.33
CA HIS A 416 -11.87 -15.05 -11.44
C HIS A 416 -13.09 -15.55 -12.21
N PHE A 417 -13.65 -16.68 -11.79
CA PHE A 417 -14.88 -17.28 -12.33
C PHE A 417 -15.89 -17.54 -11.23
N THR A 418 -17.17 -17.23 -11.47
CA THR A 418 -18.28 -17.64 -10.61
C THR A 418 -19.15 -18.70 -11.31
N SER A 419 -19.38 -19.84 -10.66
CA SER A 419 -20.28 -20.91 -11.13
C SER A 419 -21.71 -20.39 -11.28
N LYS A 420 -22.54 -20.87 -12.22
CA LYS A 420 -23.98 -20.53 -12.24
C LYS A 420 -24.80 -21.41 -11.29
N GLY A 421 -24.42 -22.69 -11.20
CA GLY A 421 -25.02 -23.63 -10.26
C GLY A 421 -24.42 -23.58 -8.85
N THR A 422 -24.95 -24.44 -7.98
CA THR A 422 -24.69 -24.44 -6.55
C THR A 422 -23.38 -25.15 -6.22
N ALA A 423 -22.62 -24.62 -5.27
CA ALA A 423 -21.30 -25.09 -4.88
C ALA A 423 -21.30 -26.48 -4.25
N VAL A 424 -22.44 -26.90 -3.69
CA VAL A 424 -22.70 -28.28 -3.25
C VAL A 424 -24.05 -28.75 -3.79
N PRO A 425 -24.27 -30.07 -3.92
CA PRO A 425 -25.59 -30.62 -4.21
C PRO A 425 -26.63 -30.16 -3.17
N TYR A 426 -27.78 -29.66 -3.64
CA TYR A 426 -28.91 -29.18 -2.82
C TYR A 426 -28.62 -27.95 -1.94
N GLY A 427 -27.48 -27.29 -2.12
CA GLY A 427 -27.16 -26.03 -1.45
C GLY A 427 -27.72 -24.80 -2.16
N SER A 428 -27.42 -23.62 -1.62
CA SER A 428 -27.84 -22.30 -2.11
C SER A 428 -26.67 -21.41 -2.54
N ALA A 429 -25.48 -21.58 -1.96
CA ALA A 429 -24.29 -20.82 -2.35
C ALA A 429 -23.74 -21.22 -3.73
N ARG A 430 -23.29 -20.24 -4.53
CA ARG A 430 -22.50 -20.45 -5.76
C ARG A 430 -21.01 -20.59 -5.42
N LEU A 431 -20.18 -21.11 -6.34
CA LEU A 431 -18.74 -21.28 -6.16
C LEU A 431 -17.96 -20.16 -6.89
N GLY A 432 -17.06 -19.49 -6.19
CA GLY A 432 -16.07 -18.57 -6.76
C GLY A 432 -14.71 -19.25 -6.85
N LEU A 433 -14.02 -19.07 -7.97
CA LEU A 433 -12.68 -19.58 -8.23
C LEU A 433 -11.77 -18.43 -8.64
N TYR A 434 -10.59 -18.32 -8.03
CA TYR A 434 -9.56 -17.37 -8.40
C TYR A 434 -8.27 -18.12 -8.71
N VAL A 435 -7.62 -17.74 -9.81
CA VAL A 435 -6.28 -18.21 -10.17
C VAL A 435 -5.38 -17.00 -10.34
N VAL A 436 -4.23 -17.03 -9.68
CA VAL A 436 -3.18 -16.04 -9.79
C VAL A 436 -1.97 -16.72 -10.42
N ASP A 437 -1.44 -16.16 -11.50
CA ASP A 437 -0.21 -16.61 -12.14
C ASP A 437 0.81 -15.48 -12.08
N MET A 438 2.06 -15.76 -11.72
CA MET A 438 3.11 -14.75 -11.58
C MET A 438 4.44 -15.18 -12.19
N GLU A 439 5.04 -14.30 -12.98
CA GLU A 439 6.35 -14.50 -13.59
C GLU A 439 7.21 -13.22 -13.50
N ASP A 440 8.52 -13.38 -13.61
CA ASP A 440 9.45 -12.24 -13.69
C ASP A 440 9.57 -11.77 -15.14
N HIS A 441 9.48 -10.45 -15.33
CA HIS A 441 9.67 -9.80 -16.61
C HIS A 441 10.94 -8.94 -16.61
N LYS A 442 11.57 -8.72 -17.76
CA LYS A 442 12.68 -7.76 -17.85
C LYS A 442 12.19 -6.34 -17.48
N PRO A 443 12.95 -5.54 -16.71
CA PRO A 443 12.62 -4.14 -16.49
C PRO A 443 12.43 -3.40 -17.80
N CYS A 444 11.44 -2.50 -17.85
CA CYS A 444 11.15 -1.67 -19.01
C CYS A 444 10.79 -0.26 -18.57
N ALA A 445 10.75 0.69 -19.50
CA ALA A 445 10.39 2.06 -19.20
C ALA A 445 8.89 2.17 -18.89
N MET A 446 8.48 3.17 -18.09
CA MET A 446 7.06 3.42 -17.82
C MET A 446 6.30 3.83 -19.08
N GLU A 447 7.02 4.35 -20.07
CA GLU A 447 6.55 4.83 -21.36
C GLU A 447 6.41 3.72 -22.41
N ASP A 448 6.95 2.52 -22.14
CA ASP A 448 6.84 1.40 -23.07
C ASP A 448 5.39 0.92 -23.18
N THR A 449 4.86 0.78 -24.39
CA THR A 449 3.49 0.30 -24.62
C THR A 449 3.41 -1.00 -25.40
N GLU A 450 4.48 -1.42 -26.09
CA GLU A 450 4.44 -2.58 -26.97
C GLU A 450 4.20 -3.87 -26.18
N LEU A 451 3.07 -4.55 -26.42
CA LEU A 451 2.67 -5.75 -25.66
C LEU A 451 3.73 -6.87 -25.65
N THR A 452 4.47 -7.05 -26.73
CA THR A 452 5.57 -8.03 -26.84
C THR A 452 6.73 -7.72 -25.89
N LYS A 453 6.88 -6.46 -25.47
CA LYS A 453 7.93 -5.95 -24.59
C LYS A 453 7.49 -5.84 -23.14
N ILE A 454 6.19 -5.69 -22.86
CA ILE A 454 5.70 -5.40 -21.49
C ILE A 454 4.82 -6.50 -20.89
N ALA A 455 4.25 -7.39 -21.71
CA ALA A 455 3.31 -8.39 -21.24
C ALA A 455 4.01 -9.69 -20.85
N SER A 456 3.37 -10.45 -19.95
CA SER A 456 3.82 -11.78 -19.61
C SER A 456 3.77 -12.73 -20.81
N LYS A 457 4.68 -13.71 -20.86
CA LYS A 457 4.64 -14.80 -21.85
C LYS A 457 3.33 -15.56 -21.75
N HIS A 458 2.86 -15.75 -20.51
CA HIS A 458 1.55 -16.34 -20.23
C HIS A 458 0.41 -15.54 -20.87
N PHE A 459 0.34 -14.21 -20.67
CA PHE A 459 -0.70 -13.36 -21.25
C PHE A 459 -0.73 -13.44 -22.79
N LEU A 460 0.44 -13.39 -23.43
CA LEU A 460 0.55 -13.43 -24.89
C LEU A 460 0.09 -14.77 -25.48
N ARG A 461 0.26 -15.88 -24.74
CA ARG A 461 -0.17 -17.22 -25.15
C ARG A 461 -1.67 -17.43 -24.97
N GLU A 462 -2.22 -17.02 -23.83
CA GLU A 462 -3.61 -17.31 -23.44
C GLU A 462 -4.62 -16.28 -23.99
N THR A 463 -4.18 -15.06 -24.30
CA THR A 463 -5.10 -14.01 -24.76
C THR A 463 -5.44 -14.21 -26.23
N ALA A 464 -6.74 -14.29 -26.52
CA ALA A 464 -7.23 -14.43 -27.89
C ALA A 464 -6.71 -13.29 -28.80
N PRO A 465 -6.19 -13.57 -30.01
CA PRO A 465 -5.56 -12.56 -30.87
C PRO A 465 -6.42 -11.32 -31.16
N LYS A 466 -7.75 -11.50 -31.21
CA LYS A 466 -8.72 -10.42 -31.41
C LYS A 466 -8.84 -9.42 -30.24
N LEU A 467 -8.36 -9.80 -29.04
CA LEU A 467 -8.38 -8.95 -27.85
C LEU A 467 -7.09 -8.15 -27.68
N LEU A 468 -5.96 -8.63 -28.21
CA LEU A 468 -4.66 -7.94 -28.12
C LEU A 468 -4.72 -6.48 -28.59
N PRO A 469 -5.38 -6.12 -29.72
CA PRO A 469 -5.50 -4.71 -30.12
C PRO A 469 -6.25 -3.84 -29.12
N ARG A 470 -7.19 -4.40 -28.35
CA ARG A 470 -7.91 -3.64 -27.30
C ARG A 470 -7.00 -3.35 -26.11
N TYR A 471 -6.24 -4.35 -25.68
CA TYR A 471 -5.23 -4.16 -24.63
C TYR A 471 -4.16 -3.15 -25.07
N GLN A 472 -3.68 -3.23 -26.32
CA GLN A 472 -2.73 -2.26 -26.86
C GLN A 472 -3.30 -0.84 -26.81
N SER A 473 -4.52 -0.63 -27.32
CA SER A 473 -5.19 0.67 -27.35
C SER A 473 -5.35 1.29 -25.95
N ILE A 474 -5.82 0.51 -24.97
CA ILE A 474 -6.06 1.04 -23.62
C ILE A 474 -4.74 1.30 -22.86
N ILE A 475 -3.69 0.51 -23.11
CA ILE A 475 -2.34 0.73 -22.56
C ILE A 475 -1.71 1.98 -23.19
N ASP A 476 -1.80 2.15 -24.51
CA ASP A 476 -1.32 3.36 -25.19
C ASP A 476 -1.98 4.61 -24.60
N ALA A 477 -3.28 4.54 -24.33
CA ALA A 477 -4.03 5.61 -23.69
C ALA A 477 -3.59 5.86 -22.22
N ALA A 478 -3.32 4.79 -21.46
CA ALA A 478 -2.93 4.85 -20.05
C ALA A 478 -1.44 5.21 -19.84
N VAL A 479 -0.58 5.06 -20.84
CA VAL A 479 0.79 5.60 -20.81
C VAL A 479 0.77 7.10 -21.11
N LYS A 480 -0.02 7.53 -22.10
CA LYS A 480 -0.16 8.96 -22.47
C LYS A 480 -0.84 9.79 -21.39
N ARG A 481 -1.56 9.17 -20.46
CA ARG A 481 -2.35 9.83 -19.42
C ARG A 481 -1.97 9.31 -18.04
N MET A 482 -1.77 10.19 -17.09
CA MET A 482 -1.57 9.78 -15.68
C MET A 482 -2.87 9.39 -14.96
N SER A 483 -4.02 9.52 -15.61
CA SER A 483 -5.34 9.18 -15.08
C SER A 483 -5.74 7.75 -15.46
N PRO A 484 -6.60 7.08 -14.66
CA PRO A 484 -7.22 5.82 -15.05
C PRO A 484 -7.95 5.97 -16.40
N VAL A 485 -7.78 5.00 -17.29
CA VAL A 485 -8.50 4.92 -18.56
C VAL A 485 -9.55 3.84 -18.43
N ILE A 486 -10.82 4.21 -18.61
CA ILE A 486 -11.95 3.28 -18.50
C ILE A 486 -12.72 3.25 -19.82
N GLU A 487 -12.88 2.06 -20.38
CA GLU A 487 -13.62 1.81 -21.61
C GLU A 487 -14.83 0.91 -21.32
N VAL A 488 -16.03 1.47 -21.48
CA VAL A 488 -17.29 0.72 -21.43
C VAL A 488 -17.62 0.28 -22.87
N HIS A 489 -17.68 -1.03 -23.13
CA HIS A 489 -18.06 -1.52 -24.45
C HIS A 489 -19.57 -1.85 -24.50
N PRO A 490 -20.38 -1.09 -25.26
CA PRO A 490 -21.84 -1.27 -25.28
C PRO A 490 -22.28 -2.58 -25.95
N ARG A 491 -21.41 -3.18 -26.77
CA ARG A 491 -21.71 -4.45 -27.43
C ARG A 491 -21.57 -5.60 -26.43
N ARG A 492 -22.73 -6.09 -25.97
CA ARG A 492 -22.84 -7.26 -25.10
C ARG A 492 -22.08 -8.46 -25.67
N GLY A 493 -21.41 -9.19 -24.79
CA GLY A 493 -20.74 -10.45 -25.09
C GLY A 493 -21.72 -11.52 -25.56
N HIS A 494 -21.20 -12.64 -26.04
CA HIS A 494 -22.04 -13.80 -26.42
C HIS A 494 -22.83 -14.38 -25.23
N ASP A 495 -22.41 -14.10 -24.01
CA ASP A 495 -23.06 -14.45 -22.75
C ASP A 495 -24.01 -13.37 -22.22
N GLY A 496 -24.18 -12.25 -22.95
CA GLY A 496 -25.01 -11.11 -22.57
C GLY A 496 -24.33 -10.08 -21.68
N SER A 497 -23.11 -10.36 -21.19
CA SER A 497 -22.37 -9.47 -20.29
C SER A 497 -21.86 -8.20 -20.97
N ILE A 498 -21.73 -7.11 -20.22
CA ILE A 498 -21.16 -5.84 -20.68
C ILE A 498 -19.68 -5.79 -20.25
N PRO A 499 -18.71 -5.80 -21.19
CA PRO A 499 -17.30 -5.70 -20.86
C PRO A 499 -16.92 -4.28 -20.47
N LEU A 500 -16.30 -4.13 -19.31
CA LEU A 500 -15.74 -2.89 -18.78
C LEU A 500 -14.23 -3.09 -18.58
N LEU A 501 -13.43 -2.34 -19.34
CA LEU A 501 -11.97 -2.34 -19.21
C LEU A 501 -11.52 -1.12 -18.41
N VAL A 502 -10.62 -1.34 -17.45
CA VAL A 502 -10.03 -0.29 -16.62
C VAL A 502 -8.53 -0.47 -16.68
N ALA A 503 -7.80 0.46 -17.31
CA ALA A 503 -6.35 0.52 -17.26
C ALA A 503 -5.93 1.60 -16.26
N ALA A 504 -5.12 1.21 -15.27
CA ALA A 504 -4.61 2.15 -14.28
C ALA A 504 -3.23 1.69 -13.81
N ARG A 505 -2.48 2.64 -13.23
CA ARG A 505 -1.25 2.30 -12.50
C ARG A 505 -1.65 1.98 -11.06
N PRO A 506 -1.59 0.71 -10.63
CA PRO A 506 -1.93 0.35 -9.26
C PRO A 506 -1.01 1.07 -8.26
N LEU A 507 -1.54 1.24 -7.06
CA LEU A 507 -1.02 2.16 -6.04
C LEU A 507 0.21 1.63 -5.30
N SER A 508 0.38 0.31 -5.40
CA SER A 508 1.44 -0.53 -4.85
C SER A 508 1.55 -1.80 -5.72
N HIS A 509 2.25 -2.82 -5.24
CA HIS A 509 2.19 -4.17 -5.82
C HIS A 509 0.81 -4.84 -5.68
N ASN A 510 -0.14 -4.26 -4.96
CA ASN A 510 -1.49 -4.81 -4.80
C ASN A 510 -2.39 -4.45 -5.99
N THR A 511 -3.27 -5.38 -6.36
CA THR A 511 -4.42 -5.03 -7.20
C THR A 511 -5.37 -4.11 -6.43
N SER A 512 -6.18 -3.32 -7.13
CA SER A 512 -7.35 -2.63 -6.56
C SER A 512 -8.61 -3.49 -6.68
N LEU A 513 -8.45 -4.81 -6.73
CA LEU A 513 -9.51 -5.75 -7.10
C LEU A 513 -10.54 -5.84 -5.99
N ALA A 514 -10.12 -5.97 -4.73
CA ALA A 514 -11.04 -6.03 -3.59
C ALA A 514 -11.93 -4.77 -3.51
N ASP A 515 -11.34 -3.59 -3.70
CA ASP A 515 -12.05 -2.31 -3.68
C ASP A 515 -13.04 -2.18 -4.85
N ILE A 516 -12.61 -2.50 -6.07
CA ILE A 516 -13.48 -2.51 -7.26
C ILE A 516 -14.66 -3.46 -7.04
N SER A 517 -14.43 -4.58 -6.36
CA SER A 517 -15.46 -5.59 -6.10
C SER A 517 -16.50 -5.15 -5.09
N LYS A 518 -16.07 -4.42 -4.05
CA LYS A 518 -16.97 -3.75 -3.11
C LYS A 518 -17.87 -2.73 -3.83
N LEU A 519 -17.30 -1.96 -4.78
CA LEU A 519 -18.09 -1.01 -5.58
C LEU A 519 -19.12 -1.71 -6.46
N ILE A 520 -18.74 -2.77 -7.18
CA ILE A 520 -19.67 -3.56 -7.99
C ILE A 520 -20.86 -4.03 -7.15
N PHE A 521 -20.59 -4.55 -5.95
CA PHE A 521 -21.62 -5.01 -5.04
C PHE A 521 -22.50 -3.85 -4.53
N ALA A 522 -21.89 -2.75 -4.09
CA ALA A 522 -22.60 -1.54 -3.64
C ALA A 522 -23.52 -0.96 -4.73
N SER A 523 -23.17 -1.11 -6.00
CA SER A 523 -24.00 -0.73 -7.15
C SER A 523 -25.13 -1.73 -7.45
N ASN A 524 -25.32 -2.78 -6.64
CA ASN A 524 -26.25 -3.89 -6.88
C ASN A 524 -26.02 -4.58 -8.24
N LEU A 525 -24.76 -4.60 -8.70
CA LEU A 525 -24.37 -5.26 -9.95
C LEU A 525 -23.71 -6.60 -9.67
N VAL A 526 -23.86 -7.54 -10.61
CA VAL A 526 -23.18 -8.84 -10.56
C VAL A 526 -22.06 -8.83 -11.59
N CYS A 527 -20.86 -9.22 -11.17
CA CYS A 527 -19.73 -9.43 -12.07
C CYS A 527 -19.43 -10.92 -12.19
N GLU A 528 -19.70 -11.48 -13.38
CA GLU A 528 -19.63 -12.91 -13.67
C GLU A 528 -18.19 -13.40 -13.80
N ARG A 529 -17.31 -12.53 -14.30
CA ARG A 529 -15.89 -12.83 -14.54
C ARG A 529 -15.05 -11.57 -14.36
N LYS A 530 -13.87 -11.73 -13.78
CA LYS A 530 -12.86 -10.67 -13.69
C LYS A 530 -11.54 -11.22 -14.20
N LEU A 531 -10.87 -10.43 -15.02
CA LEU A 531 -9.48 -10.67 -15.41
C LEU A 531 -8.67 -9.46 -14.97
N VAL A 532 -7.50 -9.67 -14.37
CA VAL A 532 -6.55 -8.59 -14.07
C VAL A 532 -5.22 -9.00 -14.67
N GLU A 533 -4.66 -8.15 -15.52
CA GLU A 533 -3.36 -8.39 -16.14
C GLU A 533 -2.45 -7.21 -15.78
N SER A 534 -1.32 -7.48 -15.14
CA SER A 534 -0.27 -6.48 -14.92
C SER A 534 0.83 -6.59 -15.97
N PHE A 535 1.40 -5.44 -16.29
CA PHE A 535 2.42 -5.27 -17.32
C PHE A 535 3.69 -4.67 -16.70
N ALA A 536 4.84 -5.00 -17.28
CA ALA A 536 6.15 -4.63 -16.76
C ALA A 536 6.39 -3.12 -16.68
N ASN A 537 5.64 -2.32 -17.45
CA ASN A 537 5.69 -0.86 -17.41
C ASN A 537 4.92 -0.28 -16.20
N GLY A 538 4.33 -1.12 -15.34
CA GLY A 538 3.59 -0.73 -14.15
C GLY A 538 2.11 -0.43 -14.37
N ILE A 539 1.52 -0.74 -15.53
CA ILE A 539 0.07 -0.67 -15.77
C ILE A 539 -0.58 -2.01 -15.39
N ALA A 540 -1.78 -1.94 -14.82
CA ALA A 540 -2.68 -3.08 -14.69
C ALA A 540 -3.99 -2.82 -15.45
N VAL A 541 -4.47 -3.82 -16.18
CA VAL A 541 -5.73 -3.78 -16.91
C VAL A 541 -6.71 -4.75 -16.26
N TYR A 542 -7.79 -4.20 -15.71
CA TYR A 542 -8.92 -4.94 -15.15
C TYR A 542 -9.99 -5.08 -16.24
N THR A 543 -10.34 -6.31 -16.59
CA THR A 543 -11.47 -6.61 -17.49
C THR A 543 -12.59 -7.22 -16.68
N LEU A 544 -13.66 -6.45 -16.50
CA LEU A 544 -14.82 -6.79 -15.70
C LEU A 544 -15.99 -7.13 -16.63
N TYR A 545 -16.62 -8.29 -16.42
CA TYR A 545 -17.79 -8.72 -17.20
C TYR A 545 -19.04 -8.56 -16.35
N ILE A 546 -19.71 -7.41 -16.50
CA ILE A 546 -20.92 -7.07 -15.74
C ILE A 546 -22.11 -7.83 -16.33
N GLY A 547 -22.93 -8.43 -15.46
CA GLY A 547 -24.01 -9.34 -15.83
C GLY A 547 -25.03 -8.75 -16.80
N GLY A 548 -25.66 -9.63 -17.58
CA GLY A 548 -26.51 -9.24 -18.71
C GLY A 548 -27.79 -8.47 -18.36
N GLU A 549 -28.21 -8.43 -17.11
CA GLU A 549 -29.38 -7.65 -16.68
C GLU A 549 -29.06 -6.17 -16.40
N ALA A 550 -27.76 -5.80 -16.32
CA ALA A 550 -27.35 -4.43 -16.06
C ALA A 550 -27.70 -3.49 -17.23
N SER A 551 -28.15 -2.28 -16.88
CA SER A 551 -28.37 -1.19 -17.85
C SER A 551 -27.05 -0.48 -18.19
N ASP A 552 -26.95 0.05 -19.40
CA ASP A 552 -25.76 0.82 -19.83
C ASP A 552 -25.49 2.02 -18.91
N ALA A 553 -26.55 2.63 -18.35
CA ALA A 553 -26.46 3.71 -17.38
C ALA A 553 -25.80 3.26 -16.06
N ALA A 554 -26.20 2.10 -15.52
CA ALA A 554 -25.63 1.56 -14.29
C ALA A 554 -24.15 1.15 -14.47
N VAL A 555 -23.77 0.63 -15.64
CA VAL A 555 -22.36 0.32 -15.93
C VAL A 555 -21.53 1.59 -16.08
N LYS A 556 -22.09 2.64 -16.69
CA LYS A 556 -21.42 3.94 -16.75
C LYS A 556 -21.24 4.55 -15.37
N GLU A 557 -22.26 4.48 -14.51
CA GLU A 557 -22.15 4.92 -13.12
C GLU A 557 -21.05 4.14 -12.38
N LEU A 558 -21.00 2.81 -12.50
CA LEU A 558 -19.92 2.00 -11.94
C LEU A 558 -18.54 2.42 -12.45
N ALA A 559 -18.39 2.73 -13.74
CA ALA A 559 -17.14 3.22 -14.30
C ALA A 559 -16.69 4.52 -13.63
N ASP A 560 -17.62 5.45 -13.38
CA ASP A 560 -17.34 6.70 -12.66
C ASP A 560 -16.92 6.44 -11.20
N LEU A 561 -17.58 5.48 -10.51
CA LEU A 561 -17.21 5.07 -9.14
C LEU A 561 -15.79 4.47 -9.10
N ILE A 562 -15.43 3.62 -10.07
CA ILE A 562 -14.09 3.02 -10.16
C ILE A 562 -13.04 4.10 -10.41
N SER A 563 -13.31 5.05 -11.32
CA SER A 563 -12.43 6.18 -11.57
C SER A 563 -12.16 6.98 -10.28
N LEU A 564 -13.21 7.20 -9.49
CA LEU A 564 -13.10 7.88 -8.20
C LEU A 564 -12.22 7.10 -7.22
N GLN A 565 -12.46 5.80 -7.03
CA GLN A 565 -11.67 4.96 -6.12
C GLN A 565 -10.18 4.94 -6.48
N LEU A 566 -9.88 4.99 -7.78
CA LEU A 566 -8.52 5.01 -8.30
C LEU A 566 -7.86 6.40 -8.24
N THR A 567 -8.60 7.46 -7.89
CA THR A 567 -8.08 8.84 -7.84
C THR A 567 -8.20 9.51 -6.47
N MET A 568 -9.18 9.16 -5.63
CA MET A 568 -9.47 9.83 -4.36
C MET A 568 -9.02 9.06 -3.12
N PRO A 569 -8.56 9.75 -2.05
CA PRO A 569 -8.28 9.13 -0.75
C PRO A 569 -9.41 8.23 -0.27
N VAL A 570 -9.05 7.03 0.19
CA VAL A 570 -9.98 6.13 0.87
C VAL A 570 -10.04 6.55 2.32
N SER A 571 -11.22 6.93 2.80
CA SER A 571 -11.45 7.30 4.20
C SER A 571 -12.31 6.23 4.86
N PRO A 572 -11.81 5.52 5.90
CA PRO A 572 -12.60 4.50 6.59
C PRO A 572 -13.85 5.07 7.27
N HIS A 573 -13.86 6.38 7.54
CA HIS A 573 -14.99 7.08 8.15
C HIS A 573 -16.04 7.54 7.13
N LEU A 574 -15.62 7.82 5.88
CA LEU A 574 -16.51 8.30 4.82
C LEU A 574 -17.00 7.18 3.88
N SER A 575 -16.14 6.20 3.58
CA SER A 575 -16.43 5.11 2.65
C SER A 575 -17.73 4.33 2.95
N PRO A 576 -18.11 4.07 4.23
CA PRO A 576 -19.37 3.39 4.52
C PRO A 576 -20.60 4.12 3.99
N TYR A 577 -20.63 5.46 4.02
CA TYR A 577 -21.75 6.26 3.54
C TYR A 577 -21.88 6.22 2.02
N PHE A 578 -20.74 6.20 1.33
CA PHE A 578 -20.68 6.09 -0.14
C PHE A 578 -21.10 4.70 -0.62
N LEU A 579 -20.59 3.63 0.01
CA LEU A 579 -20.94 2.25 -0.34
C LEU A 579 -22.41 1.92 -0.06
N GLN A 580 -23.08 2.66 0.83
CA GLN A 580 -24.51 2.53 1.09
C GLN A 580 -25.38 3.43 0.19
N GLY A 581 -24.77 4.18 -0.73
CA GLY A 581 -25.48 5.11 -1.63
C GLY A 581 -26.07 6.35 -0.93
N GLN A 582 -25.62 6.67 0.29
CA GLN A 582 -26.11 7.86 1.02
C GLN A 582 -25.50 9.16 0.50
N ILE A 583 -24.27 9.08 -0.02
CA ILE A 583 -23.55 10.17 -0.67
C ILE A 583 -23.09 9.72 -2.06
N SER A 584 -23.06 10.64 -3.01
CA SER A 584 -22.57 10.46 -4.37
C SER A 584 -21.03 10.49 -4.43
N ALA A 585 -20.48 10.09 -5.58
CA ALA A 585 -19.04 10.15 -5.86
C ALA A 585 -18.45 11.56 -5.73
N ARG A 586 -19.20 12.57 -6.19
CA ARG A 586 -18.79 13.97 -6.11
C ARG A 586 -18.84 14.48 -4.68
N GLU A 587 -19.91 14.19 -3.94
CA GLU A 587 -20.01 14.53 -2.52
C GLU A 587 -18.87 13.87 -1.73
N TYR A 588 -18.54 12.60 -2.00
CA TYR A 588 -17.39 11.92 -1.38
C TYR A 588 -16.07 12.66 -1.65
N ALA A 589 -15.79 13.02 -2.92
CA ALA A 589 -14.58 13.75 -3.27
C ALA A 589 -14.51 15.12 -2.61
N TYR A 590 -15.64 15.83 -2.57
CA TYR A 590 -15.74 17.15 -1.96
C TYR A 590 -15.53 17.09 -0.45
N ILE A 591 -16.19 16.14 0.25
CA ILE A 591 -15.99 15.93 1.69
C ILE A 591 -14.53 15.56 1.97
N SER A 592 -13.90 14.74 1.13
CA SER A 592 -12.47 14.41 1.26
C SER A 592 -11.56 15.65 1.12
N ALA A 593 -11.93 16.59 0.24
CA ALA A 593 -11.19 17.84 0.04
C ALA A 593 -11.34 18.78 1.24
N VAL A 594 -12.59 19.03 1.64
CA VAL A 594 -12.96 19.89 2.77
C VAL A 594 -12.35 19.36 4.06
N THR A 595 -12.40 18.05 4.30
CA THR A 595 -11.82 17.47 5.51
C THR A 595 -10.33 17.78 5.63
N LYS A 596 -9.59 17.70 4.52
CA LYS A 596 -8.18 18.09 4.51
C LYS A 596 -8.00 19.59 4.72
N TYR A 597 -8.79 20.41 4.03
CA TYR A 597 -8.75 21.86 4.18
C TYR A 597 -8.93 22.26 5.65
N VAL A 598 -10.02 21.81 6.28
CA VAL A 598 -10.31 22.08 7.71
C VAL A 598 -9.19 21.57 8.61
N SER A 599 -8.69 20.36 8.38
CA SER A 599 -7.60 19.81 9.21
C SER A 599 -6.27 20.57 9.09
N TYR A 600 -5.98 21.25 7.96
CA TYR A 600 -4.73 22.00 7.79
C TYR A 600 -4.85 23.48 8.12
N PHE A 601 -6.03 24.07 7.91
CA PHE A 601 -6.23 25.51 7.96
C PHE A 601 -7.05 26.00 9.17
N SER A 602 -7.51 25.08 10.03
CA SER A 602 -8.13 25.40 11.33
C SER A 602 -7.20 24.99 12.49
N PRO A 603 -6.14 25.77 12.79
CA PRO A 603 -5.22 25.45 13.88
C PRO A 603 -5.87 25.59 15.25
N ALA A 604 -5.51 24.72 16.19
CA ALA A 604 -5.98 24.85 17.57
C ALA A 604 -5.43 26.14 18.20
N THR A 605 -6.30 27.10 18.48
CA THR A 605 -5.93 28.31 19.22
C THR A 605 -5.67 27.94 20.68
N VAL A 606 -4.39 27.90 21.09
CA VAL A 606 -4.05 27.85 22.51
C VAL A 606 -4.20 29.28 23.04
N VAL A 607 -5.38 29.61 23.57
CA VAL A 607 -5.70 30.93 24.16
C VAL A 607 -4.58 31.41 25.10
N ASP A 608 -3.99 30.50 25.86
CA ASP A 608 -2.88 30.79 26.77
C ASP A 608 -1.60 31.20 26.05
N TYR A 609 -1.33 30.63 24.88
CA TYR A 609 -0.16 30.96 24.07
C TYR A 609 -0.29 32.36 23.46
N GLN A 610 -1.46 32.70 22.94
CA GLN A 610 -1.74 34.04 22.43
C GLN A 610 -1.65 35.07 23.55
N ALA A 611 -2.23 34.77 24.71
CA ALA A 611 -2.11 35.62 25.90
C ALA A 611 -0.63 35.84 26.28
N LEU A 612 0.19 34.78 26.33
CA LEU A 612 1.63 34.89 26.59
C LEU A 612 2.35 35.77 25.55
N LEU A 613 1.96 35.68 24.29
CA LEU A 613 2.49 36.48 23.19
C LEU A 613 2.16 37.96 23.34
N ASP A 614 0.94 38.26 23.76
CA ASP A 614 0.47 39.63 23.92
C ASP A 614 1.11 40.33 25.13
N VAL A 615 1.47 39.58 26.19
CA VAL A 615 2.13 40.15 27.37
C VAL A 615 3.66 40.30 27.19
N GLU A 616 4.27 39.57 26.25
CA GLU A 616 5.72 39.61 26.03
C GLU A 616 6.11 40.79 25.11
N THR A 617 6.79 41.78 25.71
CA THR A 617 7.20 43.03 25.06
C THR A 617 8.67 43.01 24.61
N ASP A 618 9.48 42.08 25.12
CA ASP A 618 10.86 41.91 24.71
C ASP A 618 10.93 41.23 23.32
N PRO A 619 11.48 41.89 22.28
CA PRO A 619 11.51 41.35 20.92
C PRO A 619 12.20 39.98 20.80
N VAL A 620 13.20 39.72 21.64
CA VAL A 620 13.96 38.45 21.63
C VAL A 620 13.15 37.35 22.30
N LYS A 621 12.54 37.63 23.45
CA LYS A 621 11.68 36.65 24.14
C LYS A 621 10.39 36.38 23.38
N ARG A 622 9.80 37.41 22.79
CA ARG A 622 8.63 37.28 21.89
C ARG A 622 8.96 36.40 20.70
N ARG A 623 10.16 36.54 20.11
CA ARG A 623 10.64 35.66 19.02
C ARG A 623 10.88 34.22 19.48
N ARG A 624 11.40 34.01 20.71
CA ARG A 624 11.51 32.67 21.32
C ARG A 624 10.14 32.04 21.58
N LEU A 625 9.19 32.82 22.10
CA LEU A 625 7.83 32.38 22.33
C LEU A 625 7.14 32.00 21.01
N LEU A 626 7.28 32.85 19.97
CA LEU A 626 6.92 32.55 18.58
C LEU A 626 7.51 31.23 18.08
N GLY A 627 8.76 30.93 18.46
CA GLY A 627 9.43 29.65 18.24
C GLY A 627 8.75 28.47 18.95
N VAL A 628 8.39 28.62 20.23
CA VAL A 628 7.68 27.59 21.01
C VAL A 628 6.29 27.30 20.43
N GLY A 629 5.56 28.32 19.99
CA GLY A 629 4.30 28.12 19.28
C GLY A 629 4.44 27.43 17.93
N LYS A 630 5.65 27.34 17.36
CA LYS A 630 5.89 26.48 16.19
C LYS A 630 5.74 24.99 16.49
N HIS A 631 5.92 24.60 17.75
CA HIS A 631 5.87 23.21 18.20
C HIS A 631 4.56 22.81 18.87
N LEU A 632 3.68 23.78 19.19
CA LEU A 632 2.35 23.55 19.77
C LEU A 632 1.24 23.40 18.70
N ARG A 633 1.61 23.19 17.43
CA ARG A 633 0.71 23.22 16.27
C ARG A 633 0.06 21.86 16.03
N ALA A 634 -1.06 21.60 16.70
CA ALA A 634 -1.95 20.49 16.34
C ALA A 634 -3.16 21.04 15.56
N SER A 635 -3.65 20.27 14.59
CA SER A 635 -4.96 20.53 13.99
C SER A 635 -6.02 20.58 15.09
N GLN A 636 -6.93 21.56 15.04
CA GLN A 636 -8.07 21.60 15.96
C GLN A 636 -9.02 20.41 15.71
N PHE A 637 -9.18 20.00 14.44
CA PHE A 637 -10.15 18.98 14.04
C PHE A 637 -9.50 17.78 13.36
N SER A 638 -9.78 16.61 13.90
CA SER A 638 -9.43 15.33 13.28
C SER A 638 -10.39 14.99 12.13
N GLU A 639 -9.93 14.20 11.16
CA GLU A 639 -10.76 13.71 10.05
C GLU A 639 -12.09 13.07 10.51
N PRO A 640 -12.13 12.18 11.53
CA PRO A 640 -13.37 11.60 12.02
C PRO A 640 -14.35 12.66 12.56
N ALA A 641 -13.84 13.73 13.18
CA ALA A 641 -14.68 14.80 13.71
C ALA A 641 -15.35 15.59 12.58
N VAL A 642 -14.59 15.96 11.54
CA VAL A 642 -15.12 16.69 10.37
C VAL A 642 -16.15 15.85 9.62
N VAL A 643 -15.82 14.59 9.30
CA VAL A 643 -16.75 13.69 8.59
C VAL A 643 -18.04 13.48 9.38
N LYS A 644 -17.95 13.25 10.70
CA LYS A 644 -19.12 13.07 11.56
C LYS A 644 -20.00 14.32 11.60
N THR A 645 -19.40 15.51 11.67
CA THR A 645 -20.14 16.79 11.63
C THR A 645 -20.88 16.98 10.32
N ILE A 646 -20.22 16.73 9.18
CA ILE A 646 -20.82 16.84 7.85
C ILE A 646 -21.99 15.86 7.69
N VAL A 647 -21.81 14.59 8.07
CA VAL A 647 -22.86 13.57 7.97
C VAL A 647 -24.04 13.88 8.88
N ARG A 648 -23.80 14.38 10.09
CA ARG A 648 -24.87 14.78 11.02
C ARG A 648 -25.71 15.93 10.44
N ASN A 649 -25.07 16.85 9.72
CA ASN A 649 -25.69 18.04 9.14
C ASN A 649 -25.89 17.92 7.62
N PHE A 650 -26.25 16.73 7.14
CA PHE A 650 -26.18 16.40 5.73
C PHE A 650 -27.01 17.32 4.81
N GLN A 651 -28.17 17.82 5.25
CA GLN A 651 -29.00 18.73 4.46
C GLN A 651 -28.36 20.12 4.29
N LEU A 652 -27.75 20.63 5.36
CA LEU A 652 -27.01 21.88 5.33
C LEU A 652 -25.74 21.72 4.47
N PHE A 653 -25.01 20.61 4.65
CA PHE A 653 -23.90 20.23 3.78
C PHE A 653 -24.30 20.18 2.30
N LYS A 654 -25.44 19.59 1.94
CA LYS A 654 -25.91 19.57 0.54
C LYS A 654 -26.14 20.97 -0.02
N SER A 655 -26.55 21.91 0.82
CA SER A 655 -26.72 23.30 0.40
C SER A 655 -25.35 23.96 0.15
N ILE A 656 -24.36 23.71 1.00
CA ILE A 656 -22.98 24.19 0.83
C ILE A 656 -22.33 23.56 -0.43
N PHE A 657 -22.44 22.24 -0.60
CA PHE A 657 -21.95 21.55 -1.81
C PHE A 657 -22.70 22.03 -3.07
N GLY A 658 -24.00 22.35 -2.97
CA GLY A 658 -24.77 22.92 -4.07
C GLY A 658 -24.19 24.26 -4.56
N ALA A 659 -23.74 25.12 -3.65
CA ALA A 659 -23.07 26.36 -4.01
C ALA A 659 -21.71 26.10 -4.71
N PHE A 660 -20.96 25.09 -4.25
CA PHE A 660 -19.73 24.65 -4.93
C PHE A 660 -20.00 24.10 -6.34
N ASP A 661 -21.00 23.23 -6.50
CA ASP A 661 -21.35 22.65 -7.80
C ASP A 661 -21.85 23.72 -8.76
N ALA A 662 -22.71 24.64 -8.32
CA ALA A 662 -23.14 25.77 -9.14
C ALA A 662 -21.95 26.57 -9.70
N ARG A 663 -20.97 26.87 -8.83
CA ARG A 663 -19.78 27.67 -9.17
C ARG A 663 -18.84 26.92 -10.11
N PHE A 664 -18.45 25.68 -9.79
CA PHE A 664 -17.33 25.04 -10.49
C PHE A 664 -17.72 24.01 -11.56
N ASN A 665 -18.99 23.61 -11.64
CA ASN A 665 -19.46 22.66 -12.65
C ASN A 665 -19.60 23.38 -14.01
N PRO A 666 -18.81 23.03 -15.04
CA PRO A 666 -18.86 23.70 -16.35
C PRO A 666 -20.22 23.59 -17.06
N ALA A 667 -21.04 22.59 -16.70
CA ALA A 667 -22.39 22.45 -17.23
C ALA A 667 -23.40 23.43 -16.61
N VAL A 668 -23.06 24.06 -15.48
CA VAL A 668 -23.89 25.04 -14.77
C VAL A 668 -23.29 26.44 -14.88
N ALA A 669 -22.03 26.58 -14.48
CA ALA A 669 -21.23 27.82 -14.55
C ALA A 669 -21.93 29.06 -13.96
N ALA A 670 -22.54 28.91 -12.78
CA ALA A 670 -23.26 29.97 -12.07
C ALA A 670 -22.54 30.38 -10.78
N THR A 671 -22.24 31.66 -10.60
CA THR A 671 -21.64 32.17 -9.36
C THR A 671 -22.74 32.44 -8.33
N PRO A 672 -22.74 31.79 -7.15
CA PRO A 672 -23.65 32.12 -6.07
C PRO A 672 -23.56 33.60 -5.69
N SER A 673 -24.70 34.24 -5.49
CA SER A 673 -24.78 35.64 -5.06
C SER A 673 -24.35 35.80 -3.59
N ALA A 674 -23.94 37.02 -3.22
CA ALA A 674 -23.62 37.35 -1.82
C ALA A 674 -24.81 37.09 -0.87
N GLU A 675 -26.05 37.27 -1.34
CA GLU A 675 -27.26 36.98 -0.59
C GLU A 675 -27.45 35.47 -0.34
N GLU A 676 -27.16 34.63 -1.34
CA GLU A 676 -27.22 33.17 -1.20
C GLU A 676 -26.16 32.65 -0.22
N ILE A 677 -24.95 33.22 -0.25
CA ILE A 677 -23.89 32.87 0.71
C ILE A 677 -24.27 33.32 2.13
N ALA A 678 -24.73 34.57 2.30
CA ALA A 678 -25.18 35.08 3.60
C ALA A 678 -26.34 34.25 4.20
N ALA A 679 -27.26 33.78 3.35
CA ALA A 679 -28.33 32.89 3.78
C ALA A 679 -27.81 31.53 4.26
N LEU A 680 -26.74 31.00 3.64
CA LEU A 680 -26.08 29.77 4.12
C LEU A 680 -25.38 30.01 5.46
N GLU A 681 -24.71 31.15 5.66
CA GLU A 681 -24.09 31.53 6.93
C GLU A 681 -25.12 31.63 8.07
N GLU A 682 -26.28 32.25 7.82
CA GLU A 682 -27.38 32.35 8.79
C GLU A 682 -27.95 30.96 9.14
N ARG A 683 -28.09 30.09 8.14
CA ARG A 683 -28.51 28.70 8.35
C ARG A 683 -27.49 27.91 9.15
N ILE A 684 -26.19 28.08 8.91
CA ILE A 684 -25.14 27.47 9.74
C ILE A 684 -25.26 27.95 11.18
N ALA A 685 -25.45 29.25 11.41
CA ALA A 685 -25.57 29.82 12.76
C ALA A 685 -26.84 29.39 13.52
N SER A 686 -27.92 29.05 12.81
CA SER A 686 -29.22 28.70 13.41
C SER A 686 -29.49 27.19 13.50
N GLU A 687 -29.00 26.39 12.56
CA GLU A 687 -29.25 24.95 12.48
C GLU A 687 -28.16 24.10 13.16
N ALA A 688 -26.90 24.55 13.15
CA ALA A 688 -25.78 23.79 13.72
C ALA A 688 -25.66 23.97 15.24
N SER A 689 -25.11 22.97 15.94
CA SER A 689 -24.79 23.14 17.36
C SER A 689 -23.61 24.11 17.56
N VAL A 690 -23.68 24.94 18.61
CA VAL A 690 -22.66 25.97 18.90
C VAL A 690 -21.30 25.32 19.17
N GLY A 691 -20.22 25.98 18.73
CA GLY A 691 -18.83 25.56 18.96
C GLY A 691 -18.23 24.88 17.72
N ASP A 692 -17.60 23.72 17.93
CA ASP A 692 -16.85 22.98 16.89
C ASP A 692 -17.70 22.65 15.65
N GLU A 693 -18.98 22.31 15.84
CA GLU A 693 -19.87 21.92 14.74
C GLU A 693 -20.16 23.10 13.80
N GLN A 694 -20.50 24.27 14.36
CA GLN A 694 -20.69 25.51 13.60
C GLN A 694 -19.39 25.92 12.89
N HIS A 695 -18.24 25.86 13.58
CA HIS A 695 -16.96 26.24 13.01
C HIS A 695 -16.56 25.36 11.81
N ILE A 696 -16.68 24.03 11.93
CA ILE A 696 -16.40 23.10 10.82
C ILE A 696 -17.26 23.41 9.58
N LEU A 697 -18.55 23.72 9.78
CA LEU A 697 -19.46 24.03 8.67
C LEU A 697 -19.18 25.40 8.04
N SER A 698 -18.81 26.40 8.85
CA SER A 698 -18.33 27.70 8.35
C SER A 698 -17.05 27.56 7.52
N GLU A 699 -16.06 26.80 7.99
CA GLU A 699 -14.83 26.51 7.24
C GLU A 699 -15.11 25.72 5.95
N THR A 700 -16.12 24.84 5.97
CA THR A 700 -16.59 24.13 4.77
C THR A 700 -17.19 25.08 3.72
N LEU A 701 -17.84 26.17 4.16
CA LEU A 701 -18.34 27.21 3.26
C LEU A 701 -17.21 28.14 2.80
N GLU A 702 -16.27 28.50 3.68
CA GLU A 702 -15.08 29.31 3.34
C GLU A 702 -14.20 28.60 2.29
N PHE A 703 -14.10 27.27 2.34
CA PHE A 703 -13.47 26.47 1.29
C PHE A 703 -14.03 26.79 -0.10
N ASN A 704 -15.35 26.95 -0.26
CA ASN A 704 -15.94 27.27 -1.57
C ASN A 704 -15.54 28.65 -2.07
N SER A 705 -15.47 29.62 -1.17
CA SER A 705 -15.09 31.00 -1.48
C SER A 705 -13.62 31.11 -1.82
N SER A 706 -12.76 30.35 -1.13
CA SER A 706 -11.30 30.35 -1.33
C SER A 706 -10.86 29.67 -2.63
N VAL A 707 -11.56 28.65 -3.15
CA VAL A 707 -11.20 28.04 -4.44
C VAL A 707 -11.37 29.06 -5.58
N VAL A 708 -10.37 29.16 -6.47
CA VAL A 708 -10.44 30.00 -7.69
C VAL A 708 -10.30 29.19 -8.98
N LYS A 709 -9.63 28.04 -8.95
CA LYS A 709 -9.60 27.05 -10.05
C LYS A 709 -9.59 25.64 -9.47
N THR A 710 -10.21 24.68 -10.16
CA THR A 710 -10.13 23.27 -9.76
C THR A 710 -10.37 22.31 -10.94
N ASN A 711 -9.64 21.19 -10.95
CA ASN A 711 -9.88 20.10 -11.90
C ASN A 711 -10.95 19.10 -11.41
N PHE A 712 -11.75 19.46 -10.39
CA PHE A 712 -12.74 18.57 -9.77
C PHE A 712 -13.76 17.98 -10.76
N TYR A 713 -14.17 18.75 -11.79
CA TYR A 713 -15.10 18.29 -12.83
C TYR A 713 -14.40 17.72 -14.07
N LYS A 714 -13.07 17.77 -14.13
CA LYS A 714 -12.29 17.20 -15.21
C LYS A 714 -12.42 15.68 -15.17
N THR A 715 -12.95 15.10 -16.24
CA THR A 715 -13.19 13.64 -16.36
C THR A 715 -11.90 12.82 -16.33
N ARG A 716 -10.79 13.41 -16.79
CA ARG A 716 -9.47 12.77 -16.90
C ARG A 716 -8.47 13.48 -15.99
N ARG A 717 -8.30 12.98 -14.77
CA ARG A 717 -7.38 13.55 -13.77
C ARG A 717 -6.62 12.47 -13.01
N ALA A 718 -5.36 12.74 -12.71
CA ALA A 718 -4.49 11.83 -11.96
C ALA A 718 -4.64 12.02 -10.44
N ALA A 719 -4.95 13.25 -10.04
CA ALA A 719 -5.22 13.68 -8.68
C ALA A 719 -6.18 14.88 -8.75
N VAL A 720 -6.91 15.15 -7.67
CA VAL A 720 -7.74 16.36 -7.57
C VAL A 720 -6.87 17.50 -7.06
N SER A 721 -7.03 18.67 -7.67
CA SER A 721 -6.27 19.87 -7.36
C SER A 721 -7.19 21.08 -7.20
N PHE A 722 -6.89 21.91 -6.22
CA PHE A 722 -7.57 23.17 -5.93
C PHE A 722 -6.55 24.28 -5.83
N ARG A 723 -6.69 25.31 -6.67
CA ARG A 723 -5.97 26.58 -6.51
C ARG A 723 -6.80 27.45 -5.58
N LEU A 724 -6.27 27.73 -4.39
CA LEU A 724 -6.92 28.47 -3.31
C LEU A 724 -6.37 29.88 -3.22
N ASN A 725 -7.23 30.88 -3.12
CA ASN A 725 -6.91 32.21 -2.64
C ASN A 725 -6.68 32.14 -1.12
N PRO A 726 -5.46 32.40 -0.63
CA PRO A 726 -5.09 32.18 0.76
C PRO A 726 -5.49 33.30 1.70
N GLN A 727 -6.35 34.23 1.29
CA GLN A 727 -6.78 35.35 2.12
C GLN A 727 -7.39 34.91 3.46
N PHE A 728 -8.01 33.73 3.53
CA PHE A 728 -8.50 33.11 4.78
C PHE A 728 -7.42 32.91 5.85
N LEU A 729 -6.13 32.92 5.48
CA LEU A 729 -5.03 32.85 6.44
C LEU A 729 -4.81 34.15 7.22
N SER A 730 -5.45 35.27 6.84
CA SER A 730 -5.28 36.56 7.54
C SER A 730 -5.67 36.49 9.02
N ASP A 731 -6.67 35.68 9.33
CA ASP A 731 -7.16 35.46 10.70
C ASP A 731 -6.12 34.73 11.56
N TYR A 732 -5.14 34.10 10.91
CA TYR A 732 -4.04 33.35 11.52
C TYR A 732 -2.68 34.03 11.27
N SER A 733 -2.64 35.35 11.10
CA SER A 733 -1.42 36.14 10.82
C SER A 733 -0.28 35.95 11.82
N HIS A 734 -0.58 35.61 13.08
CA HIS A 734 0.42 35.27 14.09
C HIS A 734 1.16 33.94 13.79
N MET A 735 0.55 33.04 13.03
CA MET A 735 1.14 31.78 12.55
C MET A 735 1.71 31.91 11.14
N PHE A 736 1.03 32.67 10.28
CA PHE A 736 1.37 32.92 8.88
C PHE A 736 1.58 34.43 8.66
N PRO A 737 2.75 34.98 9.02
CA PRO A 737 2.97 36.42 9.03
C PRO A 737 2.85 37.06 7.64
N ASP A 738 3.28 36.34 6.62
CA ASP A 738 3.12 36.75 5.22
C ASP A 738 2.08 35.84 4.55
N ILE A 739 1.05 36.44 3.96
CA ILE A 739 0.02 35.70 3.24
C ILE A 739 0.59 35.28 1.87
N PRO A 740 0.53 33.99 1.49
CA PRO A 740 0.97 33.57 0.16
C PRO A 740 0.18 34.27 -0.95
N TYR A 741 0.71 34.33 -2.17
CA TYR A 741 -0.07 34.70 -3.35
C TYR A 741 -1.02 33.57 -3.76
N GLY A 742 -0.58 32.32 -3.56
CA GLY A 742 -1.37 31.17 -3.91
C GLY A 742 -0.97 29.86 -3.29
N ILE A 743 -1.98 29.03 -3.06
CA ILE A 743 -1.83 27.66 -2.58
C ILE A 743 -2.49 26.73 -3.60
N ILE A 744 -1.74 25.74 -4.09
CA ILE A 744 -2.30 24.60 -4.82
C ILE A 744 -2.35 23.43 -3.85
N MET A 745 -3.55 23.01 -3.48
CA MET A 745 -3.78 21.80 -2.69
C MET A 745 -4.09 20.65 -3.64
N SER A 746 -3.20 19.65 -3.70
CA SER A 746 -3.35 18.46 -4.53
C SER A 746 -3.50 17.21 -3.67
N MET A 747 -4.39 16.31 -4.08
CA MET A 747 -4.57 15.03 -3.42
C MET A 747 -4.92 13.92 -4.39
N ALA A 748 -4.27 12.78 -4.19
CA ALA A 748 -4.69 11.52 -4.76
C ALA A 748 -4.97 10.51 -3.65
N ASN A 749 -5.34 9.30 -4.04
CA ASN A 749 -5.45 8.19 -3.13
C ASN A 749 -4.12 7.78 -2.48
N ASP A 750 -2.97 8.12 -3.07
CA ASP A 750 -1.64 7.68 -2.63
C ASP A 750 -0.67 8.80 -2.20
N PHE A 751 -1.08 10.06 -2.25
CA PHE A 751 -0.30 11.17 -1.70
C PHE A 751 -1.16 12.37 -1.30
N HIS A 752 -0.57 13.21 -0.47
CA HIS A 752 -1.06 14.54 -0.11
C HIS A 752 0.00 15.55 -0.54
N GLY A 753 -0.38 16.62 -1.21
CA GLY A 753 0.58 17.59 -1.70
C GLY A 753 0.11 19.02 -1.64
N PHE A 754 1.06 19.91 -1.41
CA PHE A 754 0.87 21.35 -1.47
C PHE A 754 1.87 21.99 -2.42
N HIS A 755 1.48 23.11 -3.01
CA HIS A 755 2.38 24.07 -3.62
C HIS A 755 2.04 25.45 -3.07
N VAL A 756 2.97 26.08 -2.36
CA VAL A 756 2.81 27.43 -1.81
C VAL A 756 3.71 28.38 -2.56
N ARG A 757 3.19 29.51 -3.04
CA ARG A 757 3.96 30.59 -3.67
C ARG A 757 3.61 31.96 -3.09
N PHE A 758 4.61 32.83 -2.91
CA PHE A 758 4.45 34.13 -2.25
C PHE A 758 4.17 35.30 -3.20
N ARG A 759 4.46 35.17 -4.49
CA ARG A 759 4.10 36.15 -5.53
C ARG A 759 3.68 35.41 -6.80
N ASP A 760 3.23 36.14 -7.80
CA ASP A 760 2.80 35.56 -9.08
C ASP A 760 3.98 34.85 -9.77
N VAL A 761 5.10 35.57 -9.96
CA VAL A 761 6.34 35.00 -10.46
C VAL A 761 7.11 34.37 -9.30
N ALA A 762 7.09 33.03 -9.22
CA ALA A 762 7.71 32.31 -8.11
C ALA A 762 8.40 31.02 -8.55
N ARG A 763 9.46 30.66 -7.82
CA ARG A 763 10.27 29.46 -8.07
C ARG A 763 10.62 28.72 -6.79
N GLY A 764 10.53 27.39 -6.85
CA GLY A 764 10.60 26.56 -5.66
C GLY A 764 10.89 25.09 -5.92
N GLY A 765 11.68 24.49 -5.03
CA GLY A 765 11.92 23.05 -5.03
C GLY A 765 10.65 22.23 -4.75
N VAL A 766 10.53 21.04 -5.34
CA VAL A 766 9.49 20.05 -5.00
C VAL A 766 10.10 18.93 -4.19
N ARG A 767 9.61 18.70 -2.97
CA ARG A 767 10.12 17.69 -2.03
C ARG A 767 9.20 16.48 -1.95
N LEU A 768 9.77 15.28 -2.00
CA LEU A 768 9.07 14.02 -1.72
C LEU A 768 9.35 13.58 -0.27
N ILE A 769 8.30 13.54 0.56
CA ILE A 769 8.39 13.18 1.97
C ILE A 769 8.00 11.71 2.14
N LYS A 770 8.97 10.90 2.58
CA LYS A 770 8.79 9.48 2.90
C LYS A 770 8.67 9.29 4.40
N SER A 771 7.81 8.36 4.80
CA SER A 771 7.57 8.01 6.20
C SER A 771 7.99 6.58 6.46
N ARG A 772 8.90 6.38 7.41
CA ARG A 772 9.46 5.06 7.74
C ARG A 772 8.49 4.16 8.52
N ASP A 773 7.56 4.78 9.26
CA ASP A 773 6.60 4.12 10.14
C ASP A 773 5.34 4.99 10.29
N GLU A 774 4.31 4.45 10.93
CA GLU A 774 3.01 5.12 11.16
C GLU A 774 3.14 6.39 12.00
N ALA A 775 3.99 6.39 13.03
CA ALA A 775 4.18 7.56 13.89
C ALA A 775 4.87 8.71 13.13
N ALA A 776 5.85 8.39 12.29
CA ALA A 776 6.48 9.34 11.38
C ALA A 776 5.48 9.86 10.35
N TYR A 777 4.62 9.00 9.79
CA TYR A 777 3.57 9.43 8.87
C TYR A 777 2.58 10.39 9.52
N ALA A 778 2.06 10.08 10.71
CA ALA A 778 1.13 10.95 11.43
C ALA A 778 1.75 12.34 11.69
N LYS A 779 3.00 12.38 12.17
CA LYS A 779 3.74 13.64 12.38
C LYS A 779 3.93 14.44 11.09
N ASN A 780 4.36 13.78 10.01
CA ASN A 780 4.55 14.42 8.71
C ASN A 780 3.22 14.91 8.13
N TYR A 781 2.15 14.14 8.33
CA TYR A 781 0.80 14.49 7.89
C TYR A 781 0.33 15.77 8.57
N GLU A 782 0.43 15.85 9.90
CA GLU A 782 0.02 17.04 10.67
C GLU A 782 0.85 18.29 10.30
N ALA A 783 2.15 18.13 10.05
CA ALA A 783 3.05 19.23 9.76
C ALA A 783 3.12 19.64 8.28
N LEU A 784 2.52 18.89 7.35
CA LEU A 784 2.79 18.97 5.91
C LEU A 784 2.66 20.40 5.33
N PHE A 785 1.52 21.06 5.56
CA PHE A 785 1.30 22.42 5.05
C PHE A 785 2.25 23.43 5.69
N VAL A 786 2.43 23.34 7.01
CA VAL A 786 3.28 24.26 7.77
C VAL A 786 4.74 24.14 7.35
N GLU A 787 5.24 22.92 7.14
CA GLU A 787 6.58 22.69 6.58
C GLU A 787 6.70 23.32 5.19
N ASN A 788 5.73 23.08 4.31
CA ASN A 788 5.71 23.64 2.97
C ASN A 788 5.72 25.18 2.96
N TYR A 789 4.88 25.80 3.79
CA TYR A 789 4.84 27.25 3.99
C TYR A 789 6.19 27.78 4.47
N ASN A 790 6.78 27.18 5.52
CA ASN A 790 8.05 27.66 6.08
C ASN A 790 9.20 27.53 5.07
N LEU A 791 9.22 26.45 4.27
CA LEU A 791 10.21 26.27 3.21
C LEU A 791 10.05 27.32 2.10
N ALA A 792 8.81 27.56 1.65
CA ALA A 792 8.51 28.60 0.66
C ALA A 792 8.83 30.01 1.19
N HIS A 793 8.55 30.28 2.46
CA HIS A 793 8.81 31.57 3.12
C HIS A 793 10.30 31.84 3.26
N THR A 794 11.07 30.83 3.68
CA THR A 794 12.53 30.92 3.75
C THR A 794 13.12 31.15 2.35
N GLN A 795 12.59 30.48 1.33
CA GLN A 795 12.96 30.71 -0.07
C GLN A 795 12.63 32.15 -0.51
N ASN A 796 11.51 32.71 -0.05
CA ASN A 796 11.09 34.08 -0.37
C ASN A 796 12.07 35.14 0.16
N LEU A 797 12.60 34.93 1.37
CA LEU A 797 13.64 35.81 1.93
C LEU A 797 14.98 35.65 1.22
N LYS A 798 15.27 34.45 0.70
CA LYS A 798 16.50 34.17 -0.05
C LYS A 798 16.49 34.81 -1.45
N ASN A 799 15.35 34.79 -2.14
CA ASN A 799 15.21 35.18 -3.56
C ASN A 799 15.00 36.70 -3.79
N LYS A 800 15.32 37.55 -2.80
CA LYS A 800 15.09 39.01 -2.81
C LYS A 800 15.59 39.80 -4.02
N ASP A 801 16.60 39.32 -4.74
CA ASP A 801 17.26 40.01 -5.85
C ASP A 801 17.17 39.25 -7.18
N ILE A 802 16.21 38.34 -7.29
CA ILE A 802 15.82 37.68 -8.55
C ILE A 802 14.31 37.85 -8.78
N PRO A 803 13.83 37.79 -10.04
CA PRO A 803 12.41 37.91 -10.36
C PRO A 803 11.52 36.85 -9.69
N GLU A 804 12.04 35.63 -9.49
CA GLU A 804 11.26 34.50 -9.02
C GLU A 804 11.29 34.39 -7.50
N PHE A 805 10.22 34.83 -6.86
CA PHE A 805 10.07 34.79 -5.42
C PHE A 805 9.84 33.38 -4.86
N GLY A 806 9.74 33.29 -3.54
CA GLY A 806 9.70 31.99 -2.86
C GLY A 806 8.47 31.18 -3.21
N SER A 807 8.69 29.96 -3.70
CA SER A 807 7.68 28.91 -3.68
C SER A 807 8.25 27.57 -3.20
N LYS A 808 7.38 26.60 -2.93
CA LYS A 808 7.78 25.23 -2.60
C LYS A 808 6.65 24.25 -2.89
N GLY A 809 7.00 23.09 -3.43
CA GLY A 809 6.11 21.93 -3.49
C GLY A 809 6.48 20.88 -2.43
N THR A 810 5.50 20.24 -1.81
CA THR A 810 5.72 19.05 -0.97
C THR A 810 4.73 17.95 -1.36
N ILE A 811 5.20 16.71 -1.30
CA ILE A 811 4.43 15.50 -1.63
C ILE A 811 4.67 14.49 -0.52
N LEU A 812 3.70 14.33 0.39
CA LEU A 812 3.70 13.28 1.40
C LEU A 812 3.12 12.01 0.82
N LEU A 813 3.94 10.94 0.78
CA LEU A 813 3.48 9.62 0.35
C LEU A 813 2.54 9.02 1.40
N GLY A 814 1.43 8.43 0.96
CA GLY A 814 0.47 7.77 1.85
C GLY A 814 1.12 6.66 2.69
N GLN A 815 0.64 6.46 3.92
CA GLN A 815 1.22 5.57 4.94
C GLN A 815 1.67 4.21 4.38
N ASP A 816 0.76 3.45 3.78
CA ASP A 816 1.03 2.11 3.23
C ASP A 816 1.48 2.13 1.75
N ARG A 817 1.87 3.29 1.24
CA ARG A 817 2.08 3.58 -0.19
C ARG A 817 3.42 4.28 -0.46
N GLN A 818 4.43 3.92 0.33
CA GLN A 818 5.79 4.47 0.24
C GLN A 818 6.56 4.01 -1.01
N ALA A 819 6.10 2.97 -1.71
CA ALA A 819 6.68 2.49 -2.96
C ALA A 819 6.37 3.41 -4.16
N GLN A 820 7.18 3.34 -5.22
CA GLN A 820 7.01 4.11 -6.47
C GLN A 820 6.89 5.64 -6.26
N PRO A 821 7.83 6.30 -5.55
CA PRO A 821 7.78 7.75 -5.30
C PRO A 821 7.72 8.59 -6.58
N GLU A 822 8.39 8.14 -7.64
CA GLU A 822 8.34 8.77 -8.97
C GLU A 822 6.91 8.87 -9.50
N LEU A 823 6.11 7.80 -9.43
CA LEU A 823 4.71 7.82 -9.89
C LEU A 823 3.89 8.90 -9.14
N LYS A 824 4.12 9.07 -7.83
CA LYS A 824 3.41 10.07 -7.03
C LYS A 824 3.83 11.50 -7.42
N PHE A 825 5.13 11.72 -7.68
CA PHE A 825 5.61 12.96 -8.27
C PHE A 825 4.95 13.25 -9.63
N ARG A 826 4.91 12.26 -10.53
CA ARG A 826 4.26 12.41 -11.85
C ARG A 826 2.77 12.76 -11.74
N LYS A 827 2.04 12.16 -10.80
CA LYS A 827 0.63 12.50 -10.53
C LYS A 827 0.47 13.93 -10.01
N TYR A 828 1.32 14.36 -9.07
CA TYR A 828 1.34 15.72 -8.54
C TYR A 828 1.61 16.75 -9.64
N ILE A 829 2.63 16.55 -10.47
CA ILE A 829 2.91 17.43 -11.61
C ILE A 829 1.71 17.47 -12.56
N SER A 830 1.10 16.33 -12.85
CA SER A 830 -0.09 16.29 -13.70
C SER A 830 -1.28 17.06 -13.14
N SER A 831 -1.46 17.12 -11.81
CA SER A 831 -2.57 17.84 -11.17
C SER A 831 -2.28 19.32 -10.96
N VAL A 832 -1.00 19.70 -10.81
CA VAL A 832 -0.56 21.10 -10.88
C VAL A 832 -0.78 21.64 -12.29
N LEU A 833 -0.34 20.91 -13.32
CA LEU A 833 -0.55 21.29 -14.72
C LEU A 833 -2.04 21.47 -15.06
N ASP A 834 -2.94 20.68 -14.46
CA ASP A 834 -4.38 20.82 -14.69
C ASP A 834 -4.94 22.18 -14.24
N VAL A 835 -4.35 22.85 -13.24
CA VAL A 835 -4.85 24.14 -12.72
C VAL A 835 -4.05 25.35 -13.20
N ILE A 836 -3.03 25.14 -14.05
CA ILE A 836 -2.23 26.23 -14.64
C ILE A 836 -2.31 26.29 -16.17
N ILE A 837 -2.64 25.18 -16.85
CA ILE A 837 -2.89 25.15 -18.29
C ILE A 837 -4.36 25.48 -18.53
N ASP A 838 -4.62 26.37 -19.48
CA ASP A 838 -5.98 26.68 -19.91
C ASP A 838 -6.68 25.44 -20.49
N ASP A 839 -7.82 25.08 -19.91
CA ASP A 839 -8.60 23.90 -20.27
C ASP A 839 -10.09 24.28 -20.20
N GLU A 840 -10.82 24.14 -21.30
CA GLU A 840 -12.25 24.50 -21.39
C GLU A 840 -13.13 23.74 -20.37
N SER A 841 -12.65 22.63 -19.81
CA SER A 841 -13.34 21.88 -18.77
C SER A 841 -13.13 22.41 -17.34
N ILE A 842 -12.35 23.48 -17.19
CA ILE A 842 -12.03 24.11 -15.90
C ILE A 842 -12.48 25.57 -15.95
N LEU A 843 -13.33 25.95 -15.00
CA LEU A 843 -13.74 27.34 -14.84
C LEU A 843 -12.66 28.12 -14.07
N ASP A 844 -12.22 29.24 -14.65
CA ASP A 844 -11.18 30.10 -14.11
C ASP A 844 -11.78 31.37 -13.48
N TYR A 845 -11.71 31.47 -12.15
CA TYR A 845 -12.09 32.66 -11.39
C TYR A 845 -10.89 33.50 -10.92
N HIS A 846 -9.66 33.10 -11.27
CA HIS A 846 -8.46 33.92 -11.03
C HIS A 846 -8.30 34.97 -12.14
N GLY A 847 -8.57 34.59 -13.39
CA GLY A 847 -8.56 35.49 -14.55
C GLY A 847 -7.18 35.94 -15.01
N GLN A 848 -6.10 35.30 -14.54
CA GLN A 848 -4.72 35.57 -14.94
C GLN A 848 -3.98 34.26 -15.28
N PRO A 849 -3.03 34.30 -16.24
CA PRO A 849 -2.16 33.16 -16.55
C PRO A 849 -1.33 32.74 -15.34
N GLU A 850 -1.17 31.44 -15.12
CA GLU A 850 -0.38 30.90 -14.02
C GLU A 850 1.04 30.57 -14.51
N VAL A 851 2.01 31.41 -14.14
CA VAL A 851 3.42 31.20 -14.45
C VAL A 851 4.11 30.56 -13.25
N LEU A 852 4.56 29.31 -13.40
CA LEU A 852 5.16 28.56 -12.29
C LEU A 852 6.44 27.85 -12.69
N PHE A 853 7.48 28.00 -11.87
CA PHE A 853 8.77 27.36 -12.07
C PHE A 853 9.12 26.44 -10.90
N LEU A 854 9.43 25.18 -11.22
CA LEU A 854 9.77 24.16 -10.25
C LEU A 854 11.28 23.92 -10.24
N GLY A 855 11.80 23.47 -9.10
CA GLY A 855 13.18 23.00 -8.97
C GLY A 855 13.26 21.67 -8.25
N PRO A 856 14.44 21.05 -8.24
CA PRO A 856 14.68 19.85 -7.48
C PRO A 856 14.80 20.17 -5.98
N ASP A 857 14.43 19.19 -5.16
CA ASP A 857 14.68 19.11 -3.72
C ASP A 857 14.93 17.64 -3.36
N GLU A 858 14.87 17.28 -2.08
CA GLU A 858 15.03 15.91 -1.59
C GLU A 858 14.19 14.91 -2.42
N HIS A 859 14.91 13.98 -3.06
CA HIS A 859 14.41 12.87 -3.88
C HIS A 859 13.74 13.23 -5.22
N THR A 860 13.92 14.44 -5.77
CA THR A 860 13.27 14.84 -7.05
C THR A 860 14.22 15.29 -8.16
N ALA A 861 15.54 15.33 -7.94
CA ALA A 861 16.53 15.79 -8.92
C ALA A 861 16.38 15.13 -10.30
N ASP A 862 16.37 13.80 -10.35
CA ASP A 862 16.31 13.03 -11.60
C ASP A 862 14.94 13.10 -12.31
N LEU A 863 13.94 13.75 -11.70
CA LEU A 863 12.58 13.84 -12.22
C LEU A 863 12.28 15.16 -12.93
N MET A 864 13.19 16.15 -12.84
CA MET A 864 12.99 17.48 -13.44
C MET A 864 12.93 17.45 -14.96
N GLU A 865 13.73 16.59 -15.60
CA GLU A 865 13.70 16.37 -17.06
C GLU A 865 12.33 15.88 -17.51
N TRP A 866 11.82 14.82 -16.86
CA TRP A 866 10.51 14.27 -17.18
C TRP A 866 9.41 15.33 -17.01
N ALA A 867 9.42 16.10 -15.92
CA ALA A 867 8.40 17.11 -15.67
C ALA A 867 8.39 18.22 -16.73
N CYS A 868 9.56 18.67 -17.19
CA CYS A 868 9.72 19.62 -18.29
C CYS A 868 9.12 19.09 -19.60
N LEU A 869 9.52 17.88 -20.01
CA LEU A 869 9.04 17.27 -21.25
C LEU A 869 7.56 16.90 -21.18
N TYR A 870 7.06 16.52 -20.00
CA TYR A 870 5.65 16.25 -19.79
C TYR A 870 4.82 17.55 -19.88
N ALA A 871 5.32 18.68 -19.37
CA ALA A 871 4.68 19.98 -19.58
C ALA A 871 4.64 20.37 -21.06
N LYS A 872 5.70 20.10 -21.83
CA LYS A 872 5.72 20.28 -23.30
C LYS A 872 4.62 19.46 -23.98
N HIS A 873 4.56 18.16 -23.66
CA HIS A 873 3.55 17.26 -24.21
C HIS A 873 2.12 17.68 -23.85
N ARG A 874 1.93 18.29 -22.67
CA ARG A 874 0.64 18.81 -22.20
C ARG A 874 0.28 20.17 -22.80
N GLY A 875 1.17 20.79 -23.57
CA GLY A 875 0.94 22.07 -24.24
C GLY A 875 1.13 23.29 -23.32
N TYR A 876 1.90 23.18 -22.25
CA TYR A 876 2.23 24.35 -21.42
C TYR A 876 3.14 25.31 -22.20
N PRO A 877 2.77 26.59 -22.40
CA PRO A 877 3.55 27.52 -23.24
C PRO A 877 4.98 27.73 -22.73
N TYR A 878 5.17 27.74 -21.41
CA TYR A 878 6.46 27.99 -20.76
C TYR A 878 7.19 26.69 -20.37
N TRP A 879 6.98 25.60 -21.12
CA TRP A 879 7.49 24.27 -20.77
C TRP A 879 9.00 24.22 -20.53
N LYS A 880 9.80 24.97 -21.31
CA LYS A 880 11.27 25.04 -21.17
C LYS A 880 11.70 25.56 -19.79
N ALA A 881 10.92 26.47 -19.24
CA ALA A 881 11.17 27.10 -17.94
C ALA A 881 10.45 26.38 -16.78
N PHE A 882 9.52 25.46 -17.08
CA PHE A 882 8.66 24.82 -16.08
C PHE A 882 9.45 24.13 -14.96
N THR A 883 10.60 23.53 -15.28
CA THR A 883 11.55 23.04 -14.27
C THR A 883 12.94 23.62 -14.48
N THR A 884 13.71 23.68 -13.39
CA THR A 884 15.13 24.06 -13.34
C THR A 884 15.99 22.91 -12.84
N GLY A 885 17.31 22.96 -13.03
CA GLY A 885 18.22 21.88 -12.61
C GLY A 885 18.08 20.63 -13.49
N LYS A 886 17.70 20.85 -14.75
CA LYS A 886 17.60 19.83 -15.80
C LYS A 886 18.99 19.52 -16.39
N PRO A 887 19.18 18.39 -17.09
CA PRO A 887 20.46 18.10 -17.72
C PRO A 887 20.76 19.09 -18.87
N PRO A 888 22.05 19.32 -19.20
CA PRO A 888 22.45 20.19 -20.32
C PRO A 888 21.83 19.81 -21.67
N SER A 889 21.53 18.52 -21.87
CA SER A 889 20.91 17.98 -23.09
C SER A 889 19.55 18.60 -23.43
N ILE A 890 18.86 19.17 -22.43
CA ILE A 890 17.60 19.90 -22.61
C ILE A 890 17.68 21.34 -22.09
N GLY A 891 18.89 21.91 -22.08
CA GLY A 891 19.13 23.33 -21.80
C GLY A 891 19.25 23.72 -20.33
N GLY A 892 19.51 22.76 -19.43
CA GLY A 892 19.82 23.08 -18.04
C GLY A 892 21.27 23.54 -17.83
N ILE A 893 21.52 24.29 -16.75
CA ILE A 893 22.85 24.81 -16.39
C ILE A 893 23.31 24.15 -15.09
N PRO A 894 24.23 23.16 -15.13
CA PRO A 894 24.69 22.45 -13.94
C PRO A 894 25.40 23.38 -12.96
N HIS A 895 24.76 23.64 -11.82
CA HIS A 895 25.34 24.51 -10.80
C HIS A 895 26.65 23.95 -10.25
N ASP A 896 26.74 22.62 -10.18
CA ASP A 896 27.88 21.89 -9.66
C ASP A 896 29.11 22.02 -10.57
N THR A 897 28.93 21.86 -11.90
CA THR A 897 30.03 22.01 -12.87
C THR A 897 30.62 23.42 -12.89
N TYR A 898 29.77 24.43 -12.72
CA TYR A 898 30.17 25.83 -12.77
C TYR A 898 30.44 26.44 -11.37
N GLY A 899 30.28 25.67 -10.30
CA GLY A 899 30.49 26.10 -8.92
C GLY A 899 29.61 27.28 -8.52
N MET A 900 28.39 27.39 -9.05
CA MET A 900 27.56 28.61 -8.94
C MET A 900 27.33 29.02 -7.49
N THR A 901 26.93 28.09 -6.63
CA THR A 901 26.72 28.37 -5.20
C THR A 901 28.03 28.73 -4.50
N THR A 902 29.10 27.99 -4.78
CA THR A 902 30.42 28.21 -4.19
C THR A 902 30.98 29.56 -4.57
N ARG A 903 30.84 30.02 -5.81
CA ARG A 903 31.30 31.36 -6.24
C ARG A 903 30.70 32.47 -5.39
N SER A 904 29.42 32.38 -5.07
CA SER A 904 28.75 33.31 -4.15
C SER A 904 29.36 33.26 -2.74
N VAL A 905 29.52 32.05 -2.17
CA VAL A 905 30.09 31.85 -0.82
C VAL A 905 31.53 32.36 -0.77
N HIS A 906 32.34 31.96 -1.73
CA HIS A 906 33.74 32.29 -1.84
C HIS A 906 33.96 33.79 -2.13
N LYS A 907 33.01 34.45 -2.81
CA LYS A 907 33.06 35.90 -2.97
C LYS A 907 32.89 36.62 -1.63
N PHE A 908 32.04 36.15 -0.73
CA PHE A 908 31.99 36.68 0.65
C PHE A 908 33.30 36.45 1.41
N VAL A 909 33.93 35.28 1.23
CA VAL A 909 35.25 34.98 1.82
C VAL A 909 36.29 35.98 1.34
N THR A 910 36.46 36.11 0.02
CA THR A 910 37.48 36.99 -0.57
C THR A 910 37.27 38.46 -0.23
N GLU A 911 36.02 38.95 -0.16
CA GLU A 911 35.73 40.32 0.28
C GLU A 911 36.02 40.53 1.77
N ALA A 912 35.70 39.55 2.63
CA ALA A 912 36.01 39.59 4.06
C ALA A 912 37.52 39.64 4.34
N LEU A 913 38.29 38.84 3.60
CA LEU A 913 39.75 38.83 3.71
C LEU A 913 40.37 40.12 3.13
N ALA A 914 39.85 40.61 2.01
CA ALA A 914 40.31 41.87 1.41
C ALA A 914 40.10 43.06 2.35
N ASP A 915 38.95 43.15 3.03
CA ASP A 915 38.67 44.20 4.01
C ASP A 915 39.57 44.13 5.25
N ALA A 916 40.02 42.92 5.58
CA ALA A 916 40.97 42.69 6.65
C ALA A 916 42.43 42.92 6.21
N GLY A 917 42.69 43.11 4.91
CA GLY A 917 44.03 43.20 4.34
C GLY A 917 44.82 41.89 4.42
N ILE A 918 44.11 40.75 4.41
CA ILE A 918 44.69 39.40 4.54
C ILE A 918 44.74 38.74 3.17
N ASP A 919 45.90 38.16 2.82
CA ASP A 919 46.03 37.33 1.62
C ASP A 919 45.48 35.92 1.88
N GLU A 920 44.56 35.47 1.03
CA GLU A 920 43.90 34.17 1.14
C GLU A 920 44.89 33.00 1.21
N SER A 921 46.02 33.10 0.49
CA SER A 921 47.03 32.03 0.46
C SER A 921 47.73 31.79 1.80
N THR A 922 47.60 32.73 2.74
CA THR A 922 48.22 32.69 4.07
C THR A 922 47.25 32.24 5.17
N VAL A 923 45.97 32.10 4.83
CA VAL A 923 44.87 31.82 5.77
C VAL A 923 44.72 30.32 5.99
N THR A 924 44.53 29.92 7.23
CA THR A 924 44.11 28.55 7.55
C THR A 924 42.58 28.43 7.46
N LYS A 925 42.10 27.31 6.93
CA LYS A 925 40.66 27.00 6.82
C LYS A 925 40.31 25.66 7.43
N VAL A 926 39.13 25.58 8.03
CA VAL A 926 38.44 24.31 8.32
C VAL A 926 37.12 24.25 7.55
N GLN A 927 36.72 23.05 7.14
CA GLN A 927 35.54 22.82 6.32
C GLN A 927 34.75 21.59 6.79
N THR A 928 33.42 21.73 6.80
CA THR A 928 32.50 20.59 6.84
C THR A 928 31.89 20.41 5.46
N GLY A 929 31.62 19.16 5.06
CA GLY A 929 31.29 18.82 3.67
C GLY A 929 32.55 18.48 2.87
N GLY A 930 32.59 17.27 2.32
CA GLY A 930 33.78 16.69 1.71
C GLY A 930 34.00 17.04 0.24
N PRO A 931 35.11 16.54 -0.34
CA PRO A 931 35.43 16.66 -1.77
C PRO A 931 34.47 15.89 -2.68
N ASP A 932 33.54 15.10 -2.13
CA ASP A 932 32.47 14.41 -2.84
C ASP A 932 31.25 15.32 -3.10
N GLY A 933 31.01 16.32 -2.24
CA GLY A 933 29.86 17.22 -2.33
C GLY A 933 30.06 18.36 -3.34
N ASP A 934 28.95 18.93 -3.85
CA ASP A 934 28.95 20.10 -4.74
C ASP A 934 29.71 21.28 -4.13
N LEU A 935 29.21 21.84 -3.04
CA LEU A 935 29.86 22.99 -2.41
C LEU A 935 31.27 22.64 -1.91
N GLY A 936 31.46 21.45 -1.34
CA GLY A 936 32.71 21.06 -0.70
C GLY A 936 33.85 20.87 -1.70
N SER A 937 33.59 20.20 -2.82
CA SER A 937 34.56 20.03 -3.91
C SER A 937 34.89 21.35 -4.59
N ASN A 938 33.86 22.15 -4.92
CA ASN A 938 34.06 23.42 -5.59
C ASN A 938 34.79 24.43 -4.70
N GLU A 939 34.55 24.44 -3.39
CA GLU A 939 35.27 25.29 -2.44
C GLU A 939 36.76 24.89 -2.38
N ILE A 940 37.06 23.59 -2.43
CA ILE A 940 38.44 23.08 -2.54
C ILE A 940 39.07 23.48 -3.89
N LEU A 941 38.31 23.61 -4.98
CA LEU A 941 38.88 23.94 -6.28
C LEU A 941 39.10 25.44 -6.49
N ILE A 942 38.24 26.28 -5.92
CA ILE A 942 38.27 27.73 -6.15
C ILE A 942 39.18 28.47 -5.17
N SER A 943 39.33 27.95 -3.94
CA SER A 943 40.05 28.64 -2.88
C SER A 943 41.57 28.61 -3.06
N LYS A 944 42.30 29.31 -2.19
CA LYS A 944 43.77 29.30 -2.12
C LYS A 944 44.30 29.10 -0.70
N ASP A 945 43.41 28.89 0.25
CA ASP A 945 43.71 28.71 1.67
C ASP A 945 44.52 27.43 2.01
N ILE A 946 45.03 27.40 3.24
CA ILE A 946 45.64 26.24 3.86
C ILE A 946 44.54 25.45 4.61
N THR A 947 43.94 24.47 3.94
CA THR A 947 42.87 23.66 4.52
C THR A 947 43.43 22.66 5.55
N LYS A 948 43.14 22.87 6.84
CA LYS A 948 43.60 22.01 7.94
C LYS A 948 42.71 20.82 8.23
N ALA A 949 41.41 20.95 8.00
CA ALA A 949 40.45 19.91 8.32
C ALA A 949 39.30 19.83 7.31
N ILE A 950 38.93 18.60 6.97
CA ILE A 950 37.70 18.26 6.23
C ILE A 950 36.92 17.24 7.04
N VAL A 951 35.64 17.54 7.27
CA VAL A 951 34.69 16.62 7.92
C VAL A 951 33.60 16.25 6.92
N ASP A 952 33.51 14.98 6.54
CA ASP A 952 32.55 14.51 5.54
C ASP A 952 31.79 13.25 5.97
N GLY A 953 31.12 12.59 5.01
CA GLY A 953 30.36 11.38 5.27
C GLY A 953 31.20 10.23 5.82
N SER A 954 32.44 10.11 5.33
CA SER A 954 33.37 9.02 5.62
C SER A 954 34.14 9.18 6.92
N GLY A 955 34.35 10.42 7.40
CA GLY A 955 35.16 10.62 8.59
C GLY A 955 35.67 12.04 8.82
N VAL A 956 36.74 12.13 9.60
CA VAL A 956 37.49 13.36 9.88
C VAL A 956 38.90 13.23 9.31
N LEU A 957 39.24 14.11 8.37
CA LEU A 957 40.58 14.27 7.83
C LEU A 957 41.19 15.55 8.41
N TYR A 958 42.34 15.46 9.05
CA TYR A 958 42.99 16.58 9.73
C TYR A 958 44.50 16.57 9.52
N ASP A 959 45.08 17.76 9.29
CA ASP A 959 46.53 17.98 9.36
C ASP A 959 46.82 19.36 9.95
N PRO A 960 47.62 19.46 11.04
CA PRO A 960 47.94 20.75 11.65
C PRO A 960 48.74 21.68 10.73
N ASN A 961 49.50 21.15 9.76
CA ASN A 961 50.27 21.92 8.79
C ASN A 961 49.48 22.24 7.51
N GLY A 962 48.24 21.76 7.40
CA GLY A 962 47.43 21.82 6.18
C GLY A 962 47.53 20.52 5.37
N LEU A 963 46.40 20.12 4.79
CA LEU A 963 46.29 18.95 3.93
C LEU A 963 46.94 19.22 2.56
N ASP A 964 47.54 18.20 1.95
CA ASP A 964 48.17 18.31 0.63
C ASP A 964 47.18 18.80 -0.43
N ARG A 965 47.44 19.98 -1.00
CA ARG A 965 46.50 20.64 -1.92
C ARG A 965 46.27 19.84 -3.19
N THR A 966 47.34 19.26 -3.74
CA THR A 966 47.25 18.45 -4.97
C THR A 966 46.37 17.21 -4.75
N GLU A 967 46.48 16.59 -3.57
CA GLU A 967 45.63 15.47 -3.18
C GLU A 967 44.18 15.86 -2.99
N LEU A 968 43.91 16.99 -2.33
CA LEU A 968 42.55 17.51 -2.19
C LEU A 968 41.90 17.81 -3.55
N GLU A 969 42.64 18.41 -4.48
CA GLU A 969 42.13 18.65 -5.85
C GLU A 969 41.85 17.35 -6.60
N ARG A 970 42.68 16.32 -6.41
CA ARG A 970 42.43 14.97 -6.98
C ARG A 970 41.12 14.40 -6.46
N LEU A 971 40.88 14.48 -5.14
CA LEU A 971 39.63 14.02 -4.52
C LEU A 971 38.43 14.83 -5.02
N ALA A 972 38.54 16.16 -5.06
CA ALA A 972 37.47 17.06 -5.47
C ALA A 972 37.05 16.84 -6.93
N ARG A 973 38.01 16.72 -7.86
CA ARG A 973 37.73 16.41 -9.28
C ARG A 973 37.17 15.00 -9.47
N GLY A 974 37.58 14.06 -8.62
CA GLY A 974 37.12 12.68 -8.63
C GLY A 974 35.82 12.42 -7.86
N ARG A 975 35.29 13.42 -7.13
CA ARG A 975 34.15 13.29 -6.20
C ARG A 975 34.33 12.18 -5.17
N LEU A 976 35.53 12.10 -4.60
CA LEU A 976 35.89 11.09 -3.62
C LEU A 976 35.87 11.69 -2.21
N MET A 977 35.33 10.95 -1.24
CA MET A 977 35.36 11.31 0.17
C MET A 977 36.78 11.25 0.75
N GLY A 978 36.96 11.80 1.95
CA GLY A 978 38.23 11.87 2.68
C GLY A 978 38.88 10.51 2.96
N GLU A 979 38.12 9.42 3.01
CA GLU A 979 38.68 8.06 3.12
C GLU A 979 39.62 7.68 1.97
N ALA A 980 39.46 8.29 0.79
CA ALA A 980 40.29 8.05 -0.37
C ALA A 980 41.56 8.92 -0.40
N PHE A 981 41.80 9.75 0.63
CA PHE A 981 43.00 10.58 0.74
C PHE A 981 44.25 9.72 0.93
N ASP A 982 45.30 10.01 0.17
CA ASP A 982 46.60 9.36 0.36
C ASP A 982 47.24 9.77 1.70
N GLN A 983 47.06 8.93 2.71
CA GLN A 983 47.56 9.16 4.07
C GLN A 983 49.09 9.30 4.16
N SER A 984 49.85 8.86 3.14
CA SER A 984 51.31 9.08 3.11
C SER A 984 51.71 10.54 2.96
N LYS A 985 50.75 11.40 2.58
CA LYS A 985 50.91 12.86 2.46
C LYS A 985 50.53 13.63 3.73
N LEU A 986 50.07 12.94 4.78
CA LEU A 986 49.84 13.56 6.08
C LEU A 986 51.18 13.81 6.78
N SER A 987 51.27 14.96 7.46
CA SER A 987 52.39 15.27 8.35
C SER A 987 52.33 14.44 9.64
N GLU A 988 53.38 14.49 10.47
CA GLU A 988 53.49 13.69 11.70
C GLU A 988 52.31 13.90 12.68
N GLY A 989 51.65 15.05 12.64
CA GLY A 989 50.47 15.35 13.45
C GLY A 989 49.12 15.13 12.76
N GLY A 990 49.13 14.74 11.48
CA GLY A 990 47.92 14.52 10.68
C GLY A 990 47.30 13.14 10.89
N PHE A 991 45.99 13.04 10.67
CA PHE A 991 45.25 11.79 10.80
C PHE A 991 43.99 11.76 9.92
N PHE A 992 43.53 10.54 9.64
CA PHE A 992 42.17 10.27 9.20
C PHE A 992 41.50 9.32 10.21
N VAL A 993 40.30 9.66 10.66
CA VAL A 993 39.45 8.78 11.48
C VAL A 993 38.20 8.47 10.66
N ASN A 994 38.04 7.20 10.27
CA ASN A 994 36.85 6.74 9.57
C ASN A 994 35.68 6.62 10.55
N VAL A 995 34.44 6.79 10.08
CA VAL A 995 33.23 6.60 10.90
C VAL A 995 33.12 5.19 11.49
N ASP A 996 33.68 4.18 10.83
CA ASP A 996 33.66 2.77 11.28
C ASP A 996 34.79 2.45 12.28
N ASP A 997 35.69 3.39 12.55
CA ASP A 997 36.80 3.17 13.46
C ASP A 997 36.36 3.14 14.94
N THR A 998 37.00 2.26 15.72
CA THR A 998 36.79 2.14 17.18
C THR A 998 38.10 2.14 17.93
N ASP A 999 38.15 2.86 19.06
CA ASP A 999 39.32 2.96 19.95
C ASP A 999 40.64 3.40 19.26
N VAL A 1000 40.56 4.36 18.33
CA VAL A 1000 41.73 4.96 17.66
C VAL A 1000 42.45 5.92 18.60
N THR A 1001 43.78 5.88 18.59
CA THR A 1001 44.62 6.86 19.30
C THR A 1001 45.20 7.85 18.29
N LEU A 1002 44.86 9.13 18.44
CA LEU A 1002 45.36 10.21 17.58
C LEU A 1002 46.85 10.48 17.84
N PRO A 1003 47.57 11.15 16.91
CA PRO A 1003 48.99 11.50 17.09
C PRO A 1003 49.31 12.32 18.35
N ASN A 1004 48.33 13.09 18.86
CA ASN A 1004 48.45 13.85 20.11
C ASN A 1004 48.21 13.00 21.39
N GLY A 1005 47.95 11.69 21.25
CA GLY A 1005 47.66 10.76 22.33
C GLY A 1005 46.19 10.70 22.78
N GLU A 1006 45.29 11.49 22.19
CA GLU A 1006 43.86 11.45 22.45
C GLU A 1006 43.24 10.12 21.97
N LYS A 1007 42.31 9.56 22.75
CA LYS A 1007 41.61 8.32 22.40
C LYS A 1007 40.20 8.60 21.89
N VAL A 1008 39.97 8.27 20.62
CA VAL A 1008 38.67 8.31 19.97
C VAL A 1008 37.99 6.95 20.10
N ARG A 1009 36.92 6.88 20.91
CA ARG A 1009 36.20 5.61 21.16
C ARG A 1009 35.40 5.12 19.96
N ALA A 1010 34.77 6.05 19.24
CA ALA A 1010 33.90 5.76 18.10
C ALA A 1010 34.04 6.87 17.06
N GLY A 1011 34.39 6.50 15.83
CA GLY A 1011 34.65 7.42 14.73
C GLY A 1011 33.43 8.21 14.29
N ASP A 1012 32.25 7.58 14.25
CA ASP A 1012 30.98 8.23 13.92
C ASP A 1012 30.63 9.38 14.90
N ALA A 1013 30.78 9.14 16.20
CA ALA A 1013 30.56 10.13 17.25
C ALA A 1013 31.61 11.27 17.16
N PHE A 1014 32.86 10.92 16.87
CA PHE A 1014 33.94 11.89 16.68
C PHE A 1014 33.67 12.80 15.48
N ARG A 1015 33.36 12.23 14.31
CA ARG A 1015 32.96 12.97 13.11
C ARG A 1015 31.79 13.91 13.38
N ASN A 1016 30.79 13.42 14.11
CA ASN A 1016 29.59 14.15 14.45
C ASN A 1016 29.79 15.31 15.43
N GLY A 1017 30.91 15.34 16.16
CA GLY A 1017 31.25 16.39 17.12
C GLY A 1017 32.52 17.16 16.78
N PHE A 1018 33.23 16.83 15.70
CA PHE A 1018 34.56 17.37 15.43
C PHE A 1018 34.56 18.88 15.20
N HIS A 1019 33.49 19.46 14.68
CA HIS A 1019 33.33 20.91 14.53
C HIS A 1019 33.25 21.67 15.88
N LEU A 1020 33.15 20.96 17.00
CA LEU A 1020 33.23 21.49 18.37
C LEU A 1020 34.55 21.11 19.07
N HIS A 1021 35.40 20.33 18.40
CA HIS A 1021 36.62 19.78 18.97
C HIS A 1021 37.73 20.84 19.03
N PRO A 1022 38.64 20.81 20.03
CA PRO A 1022 39.72 21.80 20.12
C PRO A 1022 40.65 21.89 18.90
N LEU A 1023 40.81 20.80 18.15
CA LEU A 1023 41.61 20.78 16.92
C LEU A 1023 40.94 21.47 15.73
N PHE A 1024 39.62 21.72 15.80
CA PHE A 1024 38.86 22.44 14.77
C PHE A 1024 39.08 23.95 14.93
N GLU A 1025 40.30 24.37 14.62
CA GLU A 1025 40.79 25.74 14.79
C GLU A 1025 41.56 26.21 13.54
N ALA A 1026 41.14 27.36 13.01
CA ALA A 1026 41.67 28.01 11.81
C ALA A 1026 41.21 29.48 11.76
N ASP A 1027 41.71 30.30 10.83
CA ASP A 1027 41.24 31.68 10.71
C ASP A 1027 39.82 31.75 10.11
N LEU A 1028 39.52 30.83 9.17
CA LEU A 1028 38.29 30.74 8.41
C LEU A 1028 37.57 29.40 8.65
N PHE A 1029 36.25 29.46 8.84
CA PHE A 1029 35.36 28.31 8.76
C PHE A 1029 34.33 28.51 7.65
N VAL A 1030 34.33 27.60 6.67
CA VAL A 1030 33.32 27.54 5.60
C VAL A 1030 32.57 26.20 5.70
N PRO A 1031 31.38 26.15 6.31
CA PRO A 1031 30.57 24.93 6.28
C PRO A 1031 29.97 24.76 4.89
N CYS A 1032 30.45 23.77 4.13
CA CYS A 1032 29.94 23.39 2.81
C CYS A 1032 28.96 22.19 2.86
N GLY A 1033 28.79 21.60 4.04
CA GLY A 1033 27.85 20.51 4.30
C GLY A 1033 27.76 20.23 5.80
N GLY A 1034 26.97 19.23 6.17
CA GLY A 1034 26.77 18.85 7.57
C GLY A 1034 25.29 18.78 7.94
N ARG A 1035 25.02 18.37 9.18
CA ARG A 1035 23.64 18.24 9.68
C ARG A 1035 23.09 19.63 10.04
N PRO A 1036 21.79 19.89 9.82
CA PRO A 1036 21.15 21.08 10.37
C PRO A 1036 21.38 21.18 11.89
N GLU A 1037 21.49 22.40 12.40
CA GLU A 1037 21.65 22.72 13.83
C GLU A 1037 22.89 22.09 14.50
N SER A 1038 23.95 21.81 13.71
CA SER A 1038 25.22 21.27 14.22
C SER A 1038 25.88 22.20 15.24
N ILE A 1039 25.77 23.51 15.06
CA ILE A 1039 26.10 24.51 16.08
C ILE A 1039 24.80 25.17 16.55
N ASN A 1040 24.49 25.05 17.83
CA ASN A 1040 23.25 25.52 18.45
C ASN A 1040 23.52 26.15 19.82
N ALA A 1041 22.48 26.74 20.42
CA ALA A 1041 22.59 27.47 21.69
C ALA A 1041 23.21 26.63 22.84
N SER A 1042 23.07 25.30 22.81
CA SER A 1042 23.57 24.41 23.87
C SER A 1042 25.06 24.09 23.75
N ASN A 1043 25.63 24.19 22.54
CA ASN A 1043 27.00 23.74 22.26
C ASN A 1043 27.93 24.82 21.70
N VAL A 1044 27.40 26.00 21.33
CA VAL A 1044 28.19 27.10 20.74
C VAL A 1044 29.34 27.57 21.64
N ALA A 1045 29.24 27.41 22.96
CA ALA A 1045 30.33 27.73 23.88
C ALA A 1045 31.63 26.96 23.58
N SER A 1046 31.55 25.75 23.02
CA SER A 1046 32.72 24.92 22.66
C SER A 1046 33.52 25.47 21.47
N VAL A 1047 32.93 26.40 20.71
CA VAL A 1047 33.59 27.10 19.58
C VAL A 1047 34.58 28.16 20.07
N PHE A 1048 34.54 28.51 21.37
CA PHE A 1048 35.50 29.42 21.98
C PHE A 1048 36.58 28.66 22.75
N LYS A 1049 37.76 29.28 22.86
CA LYS A 1049 38.86 28.82 23.72
C LYS A 1049 38.58 29.19 25.17
N GLU A 1050 39.37 28.64 26.09
CA GLU A 1050 39.24 28.92 27.53
C GLU A 1050 39.42 30.41 27.88
N ASP A 1051 40.16 31.16 27.07
CA ASP A 1051 40.36 32.61 27.22
C ASP A 1051 39.24 33.46 26.60
N GLY A 1052 38.20 32.83 26.05
CA GLY A 1052 37.07 33.48 25.40
C GLY A 1052 37.32 33.90 23.94
N THR A 1053 38.53 33.68 23.39
CA THR A 1053 38.79 33.95 21.98
C THR A 1053 38.14 32.87 21.09
N PRO A 1054 37.61 33.22 19.91
CA PRO A 1054 36.98 32.23 19.04
C PRO A 1054 38.03 31.34 18.35
N ARG A 1055 37.66 30.08 18.08
CA ARG A 1055 38.50 29.14 17.32
C ARG A 1055 38.63 29.46 15.84
N PHE A 1056 37.77 30.34 15.32
CA PHE A 1056 37.87 30.93 13.99
C PHE A 1056 37.32 32.34 13.98
N LYS A 1057 37.95 33.22 13.20
CA LYS A 1057 37.57 34.64 13.15
C LYS A 1057 36.46 34.90 12.15
N TYR A 1058 36.44 34.18 11.04
CA TYR A 1058 35.47 34.34 9.97
C TYR A 1058 34.65 33.07 9.79
N LEU A 1059 33.33 33.23 9.69
CA LEU A 1059 32.38 32.17 9.40
C LEU A 1059 31.51 32.60 8.22
N VAL A 1060 31.65 31.93 7.09
CA VAL A 1060 30.86 32.18 5.87
C VAL A 1060 30.07 30.93 5.55
N GLU A 1061 28.76 30.94 5.83
CA GLU A 1061 27.95 29.73 5.76
C GLU A 1061 27.66 29.30 4.30
N GLY A 1062 28.13 28.14 3.86
CA GLY A 1062 27.70 27.55 2.58
C GLY A 1062 26.48 26.65 2.71
N ALA A 1063 26.43 25.85 3.78
CA ALA A 1063 25.37 24.91 4.08
C ALA A 1063 24.16 25.60 4.73
N ASN A 1064 22.96 25.23 4.29
CA ASN A 1064 21.72 25.73 4.89
C ASN A 1064 21.56 25.21 6.32
N LEU A 1065 21.18 26.09 7.25
CA LEU A 1065 20.77 25.76 8.62
C LEU A 1065 21.83 25.07 9.49
N PHE A 1066 23.12 25.14 9.15
CA PHE A 1066 24.19 24.51 9.94
C PHE A 1066 24.30 25.13 11.36
N VAL A 1067 24.06 26.45 11.48
CA VAL A 1067 24.10 27.21 12.74
C VAL A 1067 22.71 27.75 13.09
N THR A 1068 22.26 27.55 14.34
CA THR A 1068 20.96 28.09 14.78
C THR A 1068 20.99 29.61 14.94
N PRO A 1069 19.84 30.32 14.85
CA PRO A 1069 19.77 31.76 15.04
C PRO A 1069 20.42 32.25 16.35
N GLU A 1070 20.18 31.55 17.46
CA GLU A 1070 20.74 31.92 18.77
C GLU A 1070 22.26 31.74 18.81
N ALA A 1071 22.78 30.67 18.18
CA ALA A 1071 24.21 30.44 18.11
C ALA A 1071 24.91 31.52 17.27
N ARG A 1072 24.30 31.98 16.17
CA ARG A 1072 24.84 33.09 15.36
C ARG A 1072 25.00 34.37 16.19
N THR A 1073 24.01 34.69 17.03
CA THR A 1073 24.09 35.84 17.95
C THR A 1073 25.27 35.71 18.91
N ILE A 1074 25.44 34.53 19.53
CA ILE A 1074 26.54 34.27 20.47
C ILE A 1074 27.90 34.34 19.78
N LEU A 1075 28.01 33.83 18.55
CA LEU A 1075 29.23 33.90 17.75
C LEU A 1075 29.62 35.35 17.40
N GLU A 1076 28.68 36.16 16.91
CA GLU A 1076 28.94 37.57 16.60
C GLU A 1076 29.30 38.38 17.86
N ASP A 1077 28.57 38.19 18.97
CA ASP A 1077 28.86 38.86 20.24
C ASP A 1077 30.23 38.45 20.81
N GLY A 1078 30.64 37.20 20.57
CA GLY A 1078 31.98 36.67 20.87
C GLY A 1078 33.08 37.11 19.89
N GLY A 1079 32.75 37.99 18.93
CA GLY A 1079 33.72 38.61 18.03
C GLY A 1079 34.00 37.82 16.74
N VAL A 1080 33.21 36.79 16.41
CA VAL A 1080 33.27 36.11 15.11
C VAL A 1080 32.57 36.95 14.04
N VAL A 1081 33.17 37.08 12.87
CA VAL A 1081 32.54 37.72 11.70
C VAL A 1081 31.70 36.67 10.99
N VAL A 1082 30.38 36.70 11.21
CA VAL A 1082 29.43 35.72 10.67
C VAL A 1082 28.66 36.28 9.48
N PHE A 1083 28.64 35.54 8.37
CA PHE A 1083 27.75 35.75 7.24
C PHE A 1083 26.83 34.54 7.05
N LYS A 1084 25.53 34.80 7.08
CA LYS A 1084 24.46 33.80 7.09
C LYS A 1084 24.22 33.23 5.69
N ASP A 1085 23.89 31.93 5.65
CA ASP A 1085 23.53 31.16 4.45
C ASP A 1085 22.58 31.89 3.48
N ALA A 1086 21.53 32.54 4.02
CA ALA A 1086 20.54 33.30 3.24
C ALA A 1086 21.10 34.44 2.35
N SER A 1087 22.35 34.87 2.59
CA SER A 1087 23.09 35.80 1.73
C SER A 1087 24.18 35.10 0.92
N THR A 1088 24.95 34.23 1.56
CA THR A 1088 26.20 33.69 1.02
C THR A 1088 25.99 32.61 -0.03
N ASN A 1089 24.97 31.75 0.08
CA ASN A 1089 24.80 30.57 -0.79
C ASN A 1089 23.77 30.75 -1.91
N LYS A 1090 23.65 31.98 -2.45
CA LYS A 1090 22.62 32.35 -3.42
C LYS A 1090 22.96 32.04 -4.88
N GLY A 1091 24.21 31.76 -5.21
CA GLY A 1091 24.60 31.58 -6.62
C GLY A 1091 23.82 30.50 -7.38
N GLY A 1092 23.47 29.38 -6.74
CA GLY A 1092 22.62 28.36 -7.35
C GLY A 1092 21.20 28.85 -7.67
N VAL A 1093 20.59 29.70 -6.84
CA VAL A 1093 19.24 30.23 -7.14
C VAL A 1093 19.31 31.28 -8.26
N THR A 1094 20.36 32.09 -8.29
CA THR A 1094 20.62 33.05 -9.37
C THR A 1094 20.84 32.34 -10.70
N SER A 1095 21.65 31.28 -10.73
CA SER A 1095 21.86 30.48 -11.95
C SER A 1095 20.55 29.89 -12.47
N SER A 1096 19.72 29.31 -11.60
CA SER A 1096 18.41 28.81 -12.02
C SER A 1096 17.47 29.91 -12.54
N SER A 1097 17.52 31.11 -11.97
CA SER A 1097 16.76 32.27 -12.48
C SER A 1097 17.21 32.62 -13.90
N LYS A 1098 18.51 32.58 -14.17
CA LYS A 1098 19.04 32.82 -15.53
C LYS A 1098 18.77 31.67 -16.50
N GLU A 1099 18.64 30.44 -16.01
CA GLU A 1099 18.11 29.31 -16.80
C GLU A 1099 16.65 29.56 -17.22
N VAL A 1100 15.80 30.04 -16.29
CA VAL A 1100 14.41 30.43 -16.58
C VAL A 1100 14.36 31.58 -17.59
N LEU A 1101 15.16 32.63 -17.39
CA LEU A 1101 15.22 33.78 -18.29
C LEU A 1101 15.52 33.38 -19.74
N ALA A 1102 16.56 32.56 -19.97
CA ALA A 1102 16.89 32.07 -21.30
C ALA A 1102 15.76 31.22 -21.90
N ALA A 1103 15.17 30.36 -21.08
CA ALA A 1103 14.07 29.48 -21.48
C ALA A 1103 12.78 30.23 -21.83
N LEU A 1104 12.50 31.37 -21.21
CA LEU A 1104 11.36 32.22 -21.56
C LEU A 1104 11.65 33.10 -22.79
N THR A 1105 12.89 33.56 -22.95
CA THR A 1105 13.28 34.51 -23.99
C THR A 1105 13.45 33.88 -25.37
N LEU A 1106 14.10 32.71 -25.43
CA LEU A 1106 14.41 32.04 -26.69
C LEU A 1106 13.21 31.21 -27.14
N ASP A 1107 12.91 31.20 -28.45
CA ASP A 1107 11.91 30.28 -28.99
C ASP A 1107 12.39 28.81 -28.95
N ASP A 1108 11.57 27.86 -29.38
CA ASP A 1108 11.91 26.44 -29.28
C ASP A 1108 13.09 26.03 -30.18
N GLU A 1109 13.30 26.69 -31.33
CA GLU A 1109 14.39 26.40 -32.26
C GLU A 1109 15.69 27.07 -31.82
N GLU A 1110 15.61 28.34 -31.41
CA GLU A 1110 16.72 29.09 -30.81
C GLU A 1110 17.24 28.35 -29.56
N PHE A 1111 16.35 27.93 -28.65
CA PHE A 1111 16.72 27.26 -27.41
C PHE A 1111 17.39 25.90 -27.66
N ASP A 1112 16.85 25.07 -28.58
CA ASP A 1112 17.46 23.78 -28.94
C ASP A 1112 18.86 23.93 -29.55
N LYS A 1113 19.09 25.02 -30.28
CA LYS A 1113 20.38 25.29 -30.92
C LYS A 1113 21.42 25.90 -29.96
N LEU A 1114 20.98 26.83 -29.11
CA LEU A 1114 21.87 27.68 -28.32
C LEU A 1114 22.08 27.18 -26.90
N MET A 1115 21.08 26.52 -26.32
CA MET A 1115 21.09 26.10 -24.91
C MET A 1115 21.22 24.59 -24.71
N CYS A 1116 20.72 23.76 -25.64
CA CYS A 1116 20.79 22.30 -25.49
C CYS A 1116 22.18 21.75 -25.91
N VAL A 1117 22.90 21.18 -24.95
CA VAL A 1117 24.20 20.52 -25.16
C VAL A 1117 23.99 19.07 -25.57
N LYS A 1118 24.01 18.80 -26.88
CA LYS A 1118 23.79 17.46 -27.44
C LYS A 1118 25.02 16.55 -27.34
N ASP A 1119 26.21 17.14 -27.36
CA ASP A 1119 27.49 16.47 -27.24
C ASP A 1119 28.33 17.20 -26.18
N PRO A 1120 28.66 16.56 -25.03
CA PRO A 1120 29.49 17.18 -23.99
C PRO A 1120 30.86 17.65 -24.47
N ASP A 1121 31.41 17.04 -25.54
CA ASP A 1121 32.71 17.42 -26.10
C ASP A 1121 32.61 18.64 -27.05
N ASN A 1122 31.39 19.07 -27.39
CA ASN A 1122 31.12 20.18 -28.29
C ASN A 1122 29.97 21.06 -27.77
N VAL A 1123 30.24 21.78 -26.69
CA VAL A 1123 29.31 22.71 -26.05
C VAL A 1123 29.08 23.95 -26.95
N PRO A 1124 27.84 24.40 -27.18
CA PRO A 1124 27.57 25.62 -27.94
C PRO A 1124 28.28 26.84 -27.32
N GLU A 1125 28.93 27.66 -28.15
CA GLU A 1125 29.64 28.88 -27.72
C GLU A 1125 28.73 29.84 -26.94
N PHE A 1126 27.47 29.95 -27.37
CA PHE A 1126 26.47 30.76 -26.67
C PHE A 1126 26.24 30.25 -25.24
N TYR A 1127 26.07 28.94 -25.05
CA TYR A 1127 25.82 28.33 -23.75
C TYR A 1127 26.98 28.59 -22.78
N ASP A 1128 28.22 28.35 -23.23
CA ASP A 1128 29.41 28.52 -22.38
C ASP A 1128 29.66 29.98 -21.99
N THR A 1129 29.48 30.89 -22.96
CA THR A 1129 29.56 32.34 -22.70
C THR A 1129 28.45 32.81 -21.76
N TYR A 1130 27.22 32.31 -21.96
CA TYR A 1130 26.08 32.63 -21.09
C TYR A 1130 26.32 32.14 -19.66
N ALA A 1131 26.79 30.90 -19.48
CA ALA A 1131 27.14 30.34 -18.18
C ALA A 1131 28.25 31.14 -17.48
N THR A 1132 29.27 31.60 -18.22
CA THR A 1132 30.34 32.46 -17.69
C THR A 1132 29.80 33.81 -17.23
N GLN A 1133 28.96 34.47 -18.05
CA GLN A 1133 28.34 35.75 -17.67
C GLN A 1133 27.39 35.63 -16.47
N ILE A 1134 26.78 34.46 -16.24
CA ILE A 1134 26.02 34.18 -15.01
C ILE A 1134 26.94 34.17 -13.79
N GLN A 1135 28.14 33.58 -13.90
CA GLN A 1135 29.12 33.57 -12.79
C GLN A 1135 29.51 35.00 -12.39
N ASP A 1136 29.75 35.86 -13.37
CA ASP A 1136 30.06 37.29 -13.13
C ASP A 1136 28.93 38.00 -12.37
N LEU A 1137 27.67 37.75 -12.76
CA LEU A 1137 26.49 38.31 -12.07
C LEU A 1137 26.36 37.79 -10.63
N VAL A 1138 26.63 36.49 -10.40
CA VAL A 1138 26.59 35.88 -9.07
C VAL A 1138 27.62 36.55 -8.15
N GLU A 1139 28.85 36.70 -8.62
CA GLU A 1139 29.94 37.29 -7.84
C GLU A 1139 29.70 38.79 -7.57
N GLU A 1140 29.21 39.53 -8.57
CA GLU A 1140 28.90 40.96 -8.40
C GLU A 1140 27.76 41.19 -7.39
N ASN A 1141 26.70 40.37 -7.44
CA ASN A 1141 25.60 40.48 -6.46
C ASN A 1141 26.06 40.11 -5.05
N ALA A 1142 26.85 39.04 -4.90
CA ALA A 1142 27.44 38.66 -3.61
C ALA A 1142 28.31 39.78 -3.03
N ARG A 1143 29.12 40.43 -3.88
CA ARG A 1143 29.94 41.59 -3.50
C ARG A 1143 29.09 42.75 -2.99
N LEU A 1144 28.04 43.12 -3.72
CA LEU A 1144 27.17 44.24 -3.34
C LEU A 1144 26.44 43.98 -2.02
N GLU A 1145 25.91 42.77 -1.83
CA GLU A 1145 25.24 42.37 -0.60
C GLU A 1145 26.24 42.38 0.59
N TYR A 1146 27.44 41.81 0.41
CA TYR A 1146 28.51 41.89 1.41
C TYR A 1146 28.80 43.34 1.83
N ARG A 1147 29.01 44.23 0.85
CA ARG A 1147 29.35 45.64 1.10
C ARG A 1147 28.24 46.37 1.83
N ALA A 1148 26.98 46.10 1.49
CA ALA A 1148 25.82 46.65 2.20
C ALA A 1148 25.79 46.20 3.67
N LEU A 1149 25.94 44.90 3.93
CA LEU A 1149 25.91 44.35 5.29
C LEU A 1149 27.04 44.90 6.17
N VAL A 1150 28.26 44.97 5.63
CA VAL A 1150 29.43 45.51 6.36
C VAL A 1150 29.25 47.00 6.65
N LYS A 1151 28.77 47.79 5.67
CA LYS A 1151 28.50 49.22 5.85
C LYS A 1151 27.47 49.47 6.96
N GLU A 1152 26.37 48.73 6.96
CA GLU A 1152 25.29 48.92 7.95
C GLU A 1152 25.68 48.44 9.35
N HIS A 1153 26.45 47.35 9.44
CA HIS A 1153 27.02 46.90 10.70
C HIS A 1153 28.02 47.92 11.26
N ALA A 1154 28.91 48.45 10.42
CA ALA A 1154 29.87 49.50 10.82
C ALA A 1154 29.16 50.80 11.26
N ALA A 1155 27.96 51.07 10.74
CA ALA A 1155 27.11 52.17 11.18
C ALA A 1155 26.37 51.91 12.51
N GLY A 1156 26.59 50.76 13.16
CA GLY A 1156 26.03 50.42 14.46
C GLY A 1156 24.54 50.02 14.45
N ARG A 1157 24.01 49.58 13.30
CA ARG A 1157 22.57 49.28 13.16
C ARG A 1157 22.13 47.89 13.59
N GLY A 1158 23.06 47.00 13.91
CA GLY A 1158 22.75 45.64 14.33
C GLY A 1158 23.82 44.63 13.92
N ARG A 1159 23.56 43.36 14.21
CA ARG A 1159 24.42 42.22 13.84
C ARG A 1159 24.28 41.92 12.35
N ARG A 1160 25.33 41.39 11.71
CA ARG A 1160 25.31 41.09 10.26
C ARG A 1160 24.20 40.10 9.91
N THR A 1161 24.01 39.09 10.76
CA THR A 1161 22.98 38.06 10.62
C THR A 1161 21.55 38.61 10.76
N GLU A 1162 21.34 39.59 11.64
CA GLU A 1162 20.04 40.29 11.78
C GLU A 1162 19.79 41.23 10.58
N LEU A 1163 20.84 41.96 10.17
CA LEU A 1163 20.78 42.89 9.04
C LEU A 1163 20.49 42.17 7.72
N THR A 1164 20.90 40.90 7.58
CA THR A 1164 20.54 40.05 6.44
C THR A 1164 19.03 39.94 6.27
N ASP A 1165 18.31 39.66 7.36
CA ASP A 1165 16.86 39.50 7.34
C ASP A 1165 16.16 40.87 7.12
N VAL A 1166 16.64 41.93 7.78
CA VAL A 1166 16.12 43.30 7.61
C VAL A 1166 16.28 43.78 6.17
N LEU A 1167 17.45 43.55 5.57
CA LEU A 1167 17.74 43.92 4.20
C LEU A 1167 16.80 43.18 3.23
N SER A 1168 16.60 41.88 3.45
CA SER A 1168 15.70 41.04 2.65
C SER A 1168 14.25 41.54 2.71
N SER A 1169 13.75 41.82 3.92
CA SER A 1169 12.41 42.37 4.10
C SER A 1169 12.26 43.75 3.43
N LYS A 1170 13.26 44.62 3.55
CA LYS A 1170 13.23 45.97 2.95
C LYS A 1170 13.19 45.91 1.42
N ILE A 1171 13.99 45.02 0.80
CA ILE A 1171 13.96 44.81 -0.65
C ILE A 1171 12.58 44.31 -1.07
N ASN A 1172 12.03 43.29 -0.39
CA ASN A 1172 10.72 42.75 -0.74
C ASN A 1172 9.62 43.80 -0.70
N VAL A 1173 9.56 44.63 0.35
CA VAL A 1173 8.58 45.73 0.46
C VAL A 1173 8.75 46.74 -0.68
N LEU A 1174 9.99 47.05 -1.04
CA LEU A 1174 10.27 47.99 -2.12
C LEU A 1174 9.93 47.41 -3.50
N VAL A 1175 10.13 46.11 -3.71
CA VAL A 1175 9.71 45.43 -4.95
C VAL A 1175 8.20 45.59 -5.14
N ASP A 1176 7.40 45.29 -4.10
CA ASP A 1176 5.95 45.42 -4.18
C ASP A 1176 5.54 46.87 -4.53
N ALA A 1177 6.15 47.85 -3.87
CA ALA A 1177 5.91 49.26 -4.15
C ALA A 1177 6.32 49.70 -5.58
N ILE A 1178 7.36 49.09 -6.16
CA ILE A 1178 7.79 49.39 -7.54
C ILE A 1178 6.86 48.70 -8.54
N GLU A 1179 6.43 47.47 -8.29
CA GLU A 1179 5.48 46.75 -9.16
C GLU A 1179 4.12 47.47 -9.24
N ASP A 1180 3.68 48.09 -8.14
CA ASP A 1180 2.45 48.90 -8.09
C ASP A 1180 2.60 50.31 -8.71
N SER A 1181 3.79 50.68 -9.19
CA SER A 1181 4.09 52.00 -9.76
C SER A 1181 4.15 51.99 -11.31
N ASP A 1182 4.25 53.19 -11.90
CA ASP A 1182 4.46 53.38 -13.35
C ASP A 1182 5.94 53.37 -13.76
N LEU A 1183 6.86 53.06 -12.85
CA LEU A 1183 8.31 53.09 -13.11
C LEU A 1183 8.76 52.12 -14.19
N PHE A 1184 8.06 50.99 -14.37
CA PHE A 1184 8.35 50.03 -15.43
C PHE A 1184 8.15 50.64 -16.83
N GLU A 1185 7.19 51.55 -17.00
CA GLU A 1185 6.93 52.21 -18.29
C GLU A 1185 7.98 53.28 -18.61
N ASN A 1186 8.82 53.66 -17.64
CA ASN A 1186 9.90 54.61 -17.85
C ASN A 1186 11.15 53.92 -18.40
N HIS A 1187 11.25 53.89 -19.74
CA HIS A 1187 12.38 53.30 -20.48
C HIS A 1187 13.76 53.80 -20.05
N ALA A 1188 13.89 55.06 -19.61
CA ALA A 1188 15.17 55.63 -19.18
C ALA A 1188 15.67 54.99 -17.86
N ILE A 1189 14.78 54.42 -17.05
CA ILE A 1189 15.12 53.65 -15.86
C ILE A 1189 15.12 52.16 -16.16
N ARG A 1190 14.07 51.68 -16.87
CA ARG A 1190 13.85 50.26 -17.14
C ARG A 1190 15.01 49.65 -17.91
N ASP A 1191 15.41 50.25 -19.03
CA ASP A 1191 16.35 49.60 -19.95
C ASP A 1191 17.77 49.45 -19.35
N PRO A 1192 18.33 50.46 -18.65
CA PRO A 1192 19.61 50.30 -17.94
C PRO A 1192 19.54 49.26 -16.81
N MET A 1193 18.43 49.18 -16.08
CA MET A 1193 18.29 48.21 -14.98
C MET A 1193 18.16 46.77 -15.48
N LEU A 1194 17.45 46.55 -16.59
CA LEU A 1194 17.38 45.24 -17.23
C LEU A 1194 18.72 44.86 -17.87
N ALA A 1195 19.40 45.79 -18.55
CA ALA A 1195 20.72 45.54 -19.14
C ALA A 1195 21.78 45.13 -18.10
N ARG A 1196 21.65 45.62 -16.86
CA ARG A 1196 22.53 45.26 -15.74
C ARG A 1196 22.33 43.83 -15.23
N CYS A 1197 21.09 43.33 -15.21
CA CYS A 1197 20.76 42.06 -14.57
C CYS A 1197 20.63 40.87 -15.54
N VAL A 1198 20.80 41.11 -16.85
CA VAL A 1198 20.69 40.11 -17.91
C VAL A 1198 22.09 39.85 -18.50
N PRO A 1199 22.49 38.59 -18.73
CA PRO A 1199 23.74 38.29 -19.41
C PRO A 1199 23.82 38.99 -20.79
N PRO A 1200 24.87 39.78 -21.06
CA PRO A 1200 24.98 40.58 -22.29
C PRO A 1200 24.76 39.79 -23.58
N ILE A 1201 25.24 38.55 -23.67
CA ILE A 1201 25.10 37.72 -24.88
C ILE A 1201 23.62 37.47 -25.26
N LEU A 1202 22.72 37.41 -24.27
CA LEU A 1202 21.29 37.24 -24.52
C LEU A 1202 20.68 38.50 -25.14
N ILE A 1203 21.07 39.69 -24.66
CA ILE A 1203 20.62 40.97 -25.23
C ILE A 1203 21.16 41.14 -26.65
N GLU A 1204 22.44 40.82 -26.86
CA GLU A 1204 23.08 40.87 -28.18
C GLU A 1204 22.36 39.95 -29.18
N HIS A 1205 21.95 38.76 -28.74
CA HIS A 1205 21.24 37.81 -29.57
C HIS A 1205 19.83 38.29 -29.96
N VAL A 1206 19.04 38.81 -29.01
CA VAL A 1206 17.68 39.32 -29.31
C VAL A 1206 17.69 40.72 -29.94
N GLY A 1207 18.83 41.43 -29.88
CA GLY A 1207 19.12 42.69 -30.56
C GLY A 1207 18.87 43.95 -29.74
N SER A 1208 18.06 43.92 -28.66
CA SER A 1208 17.86 45.06 -27.76
C SER A 1208 17.15 44.66 -26.46
N VAL A 1209 17.18 45.54 -25.45
CA VAL A 1209 16.41 45.35 -24.21
C VAL A 1209 14.89 45.39 -24.46
N GLN A 1210 14.42 46.22 -25.39
CA GLN A 1210 13.00 46.23 -25.75
C GLN A 1210 12.57 44.88 -26.36
N ALA A 1211 13.37 44.34 -27.29
CA ALA A 1211 13.08 43.03 -27.89
C ALA A 1211 13.10 41.89 -26.85
N LEU A 1212 13.92 42.00 -25.81
CA LEU A 1212 13.89 41.08 -24.66
C LEU A 1212 12.54 41.18 -23.92
N VAL A 1213 12.11 42.39 -23.57
CA VAL A 1213 10.84 42.63 -22.86
C VAL A 1213 9.65 42.11 -23.68
N ASP A 1214 9.62 42.36 -24.99
CA ASP A 1214 8.53 41.93 -25.89
C ASP A 1214 8.41 40.39 -25.99
N ARG A 1215 9.49 39.66 -25.72
CA ARG A 1215 9.51 38.18 -25.73
C ARG A 1215 9.14 37.55 -24.38
N LEU A 1216 9.19 38.32 -23.29
CA LEU A 1216 8.92 37.82 -21.93
C LEU A 1216 7.44 37.97 -21.54
N PRO A 1217 6.92 37.11 -20.64
CA PRO A 1217 5.66 37.40 -19.96
C PRO A 1217 5.75 38.75 -19.23
N GLU A 1218 4.73 39.60 -19.36
CA GLU A 1218 4.73 40.94 -18.77
C GLU A 1218 5.00 40.91 -17.25
N ALA A 1219 4.36 39.98 -16.54
CA ALA A 1219 4.57 39.78 -15.11
C ALA A 1219 6.03 39.45 -14.77
N TYR A 1220 6.71 38.65 -15.61
CA TYR A 1220 8.12 38.30 -15.42
C TYR A 1220 9.04 39.48 -15.70
N ALA A 1221 8.77 40.25 -16.76
CA ALA A 1221 9.56 41.45 -17.09
C ALA A 1221 9.45 42.51 -15.98
N LYS A 1222 8.25 42.73 -15.44
CA LYS A 1222 8.01 43.62 -14.29
C LYS A 1222 8.73 43.13 -13.04
N ALA A 1223 8.59 41.85 -12.68
CA ALA A 1223 9.28 41.28 -11.53
C ALA A 1223 10.82 41.38 -11.66
N MET A 1224 11.36 41.17 -12.87
CA MET A 1224 12.79 41.28 -13.14
C MET A 1224 13.29 42.71 -12.99
N PHE A 1225 12.53 43.69 -13.49
CA PHE A 1225 12.83 45.10 -13.31
C PHE A 1225 12.77 45.51 -11.83
N SER A 1226 11.67 45.20 -11.15
CA SER A 1226 11.42 45.62 -9.77
C SER A 1226 12.42 45.02 -8.79
N SER A 1227 12.71 43.71 -8.91
CA SER A 1227 13.74 43.04 -8.08
C SER A 1227 15.14 43.61 -8.33
N SER A 1228 15.51 43.86 -9.59
CA SER A 1228 16.80 44.47 -9.94
C SER A 1228 16.94 45.89 -9.36
N LEU A 1229 15.93 46.74 -9.56
CA LEU A 1229 15.95 48.14 -9.10
C LEU A 1229 15.94 48.23 -7.57
N ALA A 1230 15.07 47.47 -6.90
CA ALA A 1230 14.96 47.47 -5.45
C ALA A 1230 16.25 46.96 -4.79
N SER A 1231 16.77 45.81 -5.23
CA SER A 1231 17.98 45.24 -4.66
C SER A 1231 19.19 46.13 -4.90
N TYR A 1232 19.37 46.65 -6.12
CA TYR A 1232 20.49 47.52 -6.44
C TYR A 1232 20.46 48.83 -5.64
N TYR A 1233 19.28 49.41 -5.47
CA TYR A 1233 19.10 50.58 -4.62
C TYR A 1233 19.47 50.29 -3.17
N VAL A 1234 18.92 49.24 -2.57
CA VAL A 1234 19.16 48.90 -1.16
C VAL A 1234 20.62 48.54 -0.93
N TYR A 1235 21.24 47.75 -1.81
CA TYR A 1235 22.64 47.38 -1.67
C TYR A 1235 23.60 48.58 -1.77
N THR A 1236 23.32 49.54 -2.65
CA THR A 1236 24.21 50.70 -2.85
C THR A 1236 23.96 51.83 -1.85
N SER A 1237 22.69 52.07 -1.51
CA SER A 1237 22.28 53.23 -0.71
C SER A 1237 22.21 52.91 0.78
N GLY A 1238 21.88 51.65 1.15
CA GLY A 1238 21.76 51.19 2.54
C GLY A 1238 20.32 50.97 3.00
N ILE A 1239 20.16 50.54 4.26
CA ILE A 1239 18.86 50.11 4.85
C ILE A 1239 18.02 51.30 5.33
N ALA A 1240 18.66 52.38 5.81
CA ALA A 1240 17.98 53.54 6.40
C ALA A 1240 17.44 54.55 5.37
N THR A 1241 17.17 54.05 4.16
CA THR A 1241 16.79 54.84 3.01
C THR A 1241 15.27 55.07 2.95
N ASN A 1242 14.89 56.26 2.51
CA ASN A 1242 13.51 56.75 2.39
C ASN A 1242 13.16 57.07 0.92
N GLU A 1243 11.88 57.36 0.68
CA GLU A 1243 11.33 57.65 -0.66
C GLU A 1243 12.09 58.78 -1.39
N PHE A 1244 12.54 59.82 -0.68
CA PHE A 1244 13.34 60.90 -1.27
C PHE A 1244 14.71 60.42 -1.75
N SER A 1245 15.39 59.61 -0.94
CA SER A 1245 16.67 59.02 -1.35
C SER A 1245 16.52 58.03 -2.51
N PHE A 1246 15.34 57.40 -2.65
CA PHE A 1246 15.03 56.54 -3.80
C PHE A 1246 14.87 57.37 -5.07
N PHE A 1247 14.16 58.50 -4.99
CA PHE A 1247 14.03 59.45 -6.09
C PHE A 1247 15.40 60.01 -6.54
N ASP A 1248 16.24 60.43 -5.59
CA ASP A 1248 17.60 60.91 -5.90
C ASP A 1248 18.48 59.82 -6.54
N PHE A 1249 18.32 58.57 -6.09
CA PHE A 1249 19.01 57.43 -6.69
C PHE A 1249 18.55 57.19 -8.12
N VAL A 1250 17.24 57.15 -8.36
CA VAL A 1250 16.66 57.00 -9.70
C VAL A 1250 17.17 58.09 -10.64
N ARG A 1251 17.22 59.35 -10.19
CA ARG A 1251 17.81 60.45 -10.97
C ARG A 1251 19.29 60.22 -11.32
N LYS A 1252 20.08 59.73 -10.36
CA LYS A 1252 21.50 59.41 -10.61
C LYS A 1252 21.69 58.24 -11.59
N VAL A 1253 20.78 57.28 -11.59
CA VAL A 1253 20.79 56.13 -12.52
C VAL A 1253 20.44 56.56 -13.94
N ILE A 1254 19.52 57.52 -14.12
CA ILE A 1254 19.11 58.07 -15.42
C ILE A 1254 20.20 58.99 -16.01
N GLY A 1255 21.05 59.59 -15.17
CA GLY A 1255 21.89 60.74 -15.56
C GLY A 1255 21.04 62.03 -15.57
N ASP A 1256 21.67 63.19 -15.31
CA ASP A 1256 20.97 64.50 -15.31
C ASP A 1256 20.60 64.98 -16.75
N GLU A 1257 19.82 64.20 -17.49
CA GLU A 1257 19.16 64.66 -18.74
C GLU A 1257 17.66 64.88 -18.54
#